data_AF-A0A5C5UWK8-F1
#
_entry.id   AF-A0A5C5UWK8-F1
#
_cell.length_a   1.000
_cell.length_b   1.000
_cell.length_c   1.000
_cell.angle_alpha   90.00
_cell.angle_beta   90.00
_cell.angle_gamma   90.00
#
_symmetry.space_group_name_H-M   'P 1'
#
loop_
_entity.id
_entity.type
_entity.pdbx_description
1 polymer ?
#
loop_
_entity_poly.entity_id
_entity_poly.type
_entity_poly.pdbx_seq_one_letter_code
_entity_poly.pdbx_strand_id
1 'polypeptide(L)'
;MSPVHIQRYLEAADLALEAAISRKPRPMSEKKRLHYSRKSEVRFFGQKAQRRMLVVEDGELRFFSEPANDKPAYLDQFSRITRKRPGRYKVRVAARTLDSQGEKLTFEVRTASNKQRLGIETIAWCDASGDDYGIYQTESTFQPGETIIIAPYRLNDMRRQRGLSQYAPGDAPRIRDRVNQPDNLPPPKGLALGIGWIEVEGPIVEQWPSLGHQRLFGKVPLVPFGELPAEIKTPGSLNEFRESRDLTPHSEQPKKDARLLLADFLPRVFRRPVDDASLQAYVDIANSRLDSGECFESAMMVSYRAALCSPEFLFLIGNEGPLDDHALASRLAYFLWRSAPDERLRQLANDGRLSEPEVLHRETDRLLASPRSSAFVNDFVDQWLHLRKIFATQPDKRRYPEFYVQEGGRNFKDDPLLVHAMIEETRLFFTDLLQNDGNLLQFIDSDFTYLNDRLARFYDLPEVDGSALKRVSLPERSVRGGVLTQASVLKVTANGTRTSPVLRGVWVLENILGRKPLPPPPDAGSIDPDTRGTTTIREQLKKHQNSETCASCHRQIDPPGFALESFDPAGQWRKVYRTLDGVEKVKRHRPQPPPAPGVKLRGRDILGPLPYLPAEPVDASGKLLNGEIFSGIRDFKAILLREPKIISRNLAAKLLTFATGRRSEPGDLLELDRLVAEIEKNDYGLRSLIHELVQSHLFLAR
;
A
#
# COMPACT_ATOMS: atom_id res chain seq x y z
N MET A 1 24.78 1.34 18.71
CA MET A 1 23.41 0.81 18.92
C MET A 1 23.13 0.74 20.42
N SER A 2 21.89 0.96 20.85
CA SER A 2 21.51 0.79 22.26
C SER A 2 21.21 -0.68 22.55
N PRO A 3 21.23 -1.12 23.83
CA PRO A 3 20.82 -2.49 24.21
C PRO A 3 19.41 -2.85 23.73
N VAL A 4 18.47 -1.89 23.75
CA VAL A 4 17.10 -2.08 23.27
C VAL A 4 17.08 -2.41 21.77
N HIS A 5 17.88 -1.72 20.96
CA HIS A 5 17.98 -2.02 19.53
C HIS A 5 18.50 -3.44 19.29
N ILE A 6 19.54 -3.86 20.02
CA ILE A 6 20.09 -5.21 19.89
C ILE A 6 19.05 -6.27 20.27
N GLN A 7 18.29 -6.05 21.34
CA GLN A 7 17.22 -6.96 21.73
C GLN A 7 16.14 -7.08 20.65
N ARG A 8 15.74 -5.96 20.03
CA ARG A 8 14.77 -5.99 18.91
C ARG A 8 15.32 -6.75 17.69
N TYR A 9 16.62 -6.60 17.39
CA TYR A 9 17.25 -7.36 16.30
C TYR A 9 17.31 -8.86 16.61
N LEU A 10 17.63 -9.25 17.84
CA LEU A 10 17.61 -10.65 18.27
C LEU A 10 16.21 -11.27 18.12
N GLU A 11 15.17 -10.57 18.60
CA GLU A 11 13.79 -11.02 18.45
C GLU A 11 13.36 -11.12 16.98
N ALA A 12 13.75 -10.16 16.14
CA ALA A 12 13.47 -10.21 14.70
C ALA A 12 14.21 -11.37 14.00
N ALA A 13 15.46 -11.64 14.38
CA ALA A 13 16.24 -12.75 13.86
C ALA A 13 15.64 -14.09 14.28
N ASP A 14 15.25 -14.25 15.55
CA ASP A 14 14.58 -15.46 16.04
C ASP A 14 13.27 -15.70 15.28
N LEU A 15 12.42 -14.68 15.12
CA LEU A 15 11.18 -14.79 14.33
C LEU A 15 11.44 -15.19 12.87
N ALA A 16 12.45 -14.59 12.23
CA ALA A 16 12.78 -14.88 10.84
C ALA A 16 13.33 -16.31 10.66
N LEU A 17 14.21 -16.75 11.57
CA LEU A 17 14.79 -18.09 11.53
C LEU A 17 13.72 -19.15 11.85
N GLU A 18 12.90 -18.96 12.88
CA GLU A 18 11.80 -19.86 13.21
C GLU A 18 10.81 -20.01 12.05
N ALA A 19 10.47 -18.91 11.36
CA ALA A 19 9.62 -18.93 10.19
C ALA A 19 10.24 -19.70 9.00
N ALA A 20 11.58 -19.78 8.93
CA ALA A 20 12.29 -20.53 7.90
C ALA A 20 12.29 -22.05 8.15
N ILE A 21 12.15 -22.51 9.41
CA ILE A 21 12.25 -23.93 9.76
C ILE A 21 10.99 -24.70 9.37
N SER A 22 11.17 -25.77 8.59
CA SER A 22 10.13 -26.75 8.29
C SER A 22 9.97 -27.77 9.42
N ARG A 23 9.31 -27.36 10.51
CA ARG A 23 9.17 -28.17 11.74
C ARG A 23 8.05 -29.21 11.67
N LYS A 24 6.98 -28.96 10.92
CA LYS A 24 5.89 -29.93 10.73
C LYS A 24 6.21 -30.87 9.56
N PRO A 25 5.61 -32.06 9.46
CA PRO A 25 5.70 -32.88 8.25
C PRO A 25 5.22 -32.12 7.01
N ARG A 26 5.68 -32.53 5.81
CA ARG A 26 5.26 -31.92 4.52
C ARG A 26 3.74 -31.79 4.49
N PRO A 27 3.18 -30.57 4.43
CA PRO A 27 1.74 -30.44 4.43
C PRO A 27 1.23 -30.94 3.08
N MET A 28 0.17 -31.75 3.13
CA MET A 28 -0.53 -32.16 1.93
C MET A 28 -1.33 -30.95 1.41
N SER A 29 -1.02 -30.53 0.19
CA SER A 29 -1.85 -29.58 -0.54
C SER A 29 -3.17 -30.26 -0.88
N GLU A 30 -4.27 -29.65 -0.48
CA GLU A 30 -5.61 -30.15 -0.76
C GLU A 30 -6.41 -29.05 -1.43
N LYS A 31 -7.17 -29.45 -2.46
CA LYS A 31 -8.17 -28.61 -3.09
C LYS A 31 -9.51 -28.86 -2.41
N LYS A 32 -10.11 -27.81 -1.84
CA LYS A 32 -11.41 -27.89 -1.16
C LYS A 32 -12.36 -26.84 -1.69
N ARG A 33 -13.53 -27.30 -2.13
CA ARG A 33 -14.66 -26.44 -2.47
C ARG A 33 -15.53 -26.25 -1.24
N LEU A 34 -15.68 -24.99 -0.85
CA LEU A 34 -16.35 -24.53 0.35
C LEU A 34 -17.63 -23.81 -0.03
N HIS A 35 -18.67 -23.99 0.78
CA HIS A 35 -19.99 -23.42 0.53
C HIS A 35 -20.55 -22.79 1.80
N TYR A 36 -21.18 -21.63 1.67
CA TYR A 36 -21.87 -20.95 2.76
C TYR A 36 -23.18 -21.63 3.19
N SER A 37 -23.69 -22.57 2.40
CA SER A 37 -24.88 -23.36 2.73
C SER A 37 -24.69 -24.43 3.79
N ARG A 38 -23.43 -24.68 4.21
CA ARG A 38 -23.14 -25.60 5.30
C ARG A 38 -23.65 -25.04 6.62
N LYS A 39 -24.33 -25.88 7.42
CA LYS A 39 -24.87 -25.51 8.75
C LYS A 39 -23.85 -24.81 9.67
N SER A 40 -22.55 -25.14 9.54
CA SER A 40 -21.48 -24.50 10.31
C SER A 40 -21.29 -23.01 10.02
N GLU A 41 -21.62 -22.56 8.79
CA GLU A 41 -21.51 -21.17 8.37
C GLU A 41 -22.79 -20.36 8.68
N VAL A 42 -23.92 -21.07 8.82
CA VAL A 42 -25.25 -20.45 9.00
C VAL A 42 -25.36 -19.60 10.27
N ARG A 43 -24.50 -19.86 11.27
CA ARG A 43 -24.48 -19.14 12.56
C ARG A 43 -24.20 -17.64 12.44
N PHE A 44 -23.44 -17.20 11.43
CA PHE A 44 -23.22 -15.78 11.18
C PHE A 44 -24.45 -15.07 10.61
N PHE A 45 -25.39 -15.82 10.03
CA PHE A 45 -26.63 -15.33 9.42
C PHE A 45 -27.80 -15.31 10.42
N GLY A 46 -27.58 -15.65 11.69
CA GLY A 46 -28.63 -15.93 12.67
C GLY A 46 -29.31 -14.72 13.34
N GLN A 47 -28.81 -13.49 13.22
CA GLN A 47 -29.38 -12.30 13.89
C GLN A 47 -30.53 -11.67 13.09
N LYS A 48 -31.65 -11.32 13.76
CA LYS A 48 -32.92 -10.82 13.15
C LYS A 48 -32.75 -9.74 12.06
N ALA A 49 -31.75 -8.86 12.18
CA ALA A 49 -31.54 -7.75 11.23
C ALA A 49 -30.77 -8.12 9.94
N GLN A 50 -30.04 -9.24 9.90
CA GLN A 50 -29.25 -9.69 8.74
C GLN A 50 -29.88 -10.85 7.98
N ARG A 51 -30.73 -11.66 8.65
CA ARG A 51 -31.46 -12.79 8.04
C ARG A 51 -32.19 -12.45 6.74
N ARG A 52 -32.53 -11.18 6.53
CA ARG A 52 -33.29 -10.75 5.36
C ARG A 52 -32.43 -10.31 4.18
N MET A 53 -31.27 -9.68 4.37
CA MET A 53 -30.49 -9.12 3.25
C MET A 53 -29.28 -9.95 2.84
N LEU A 54 -29.02 -11.02 3.58
CA LEU A 54 -27.99 -12.02 3.26
C LEU A 54 -28.66 -13.39 3.36
N VAL A 55 -28.93 -13.99 2.21
CA VAL A 55 -29.78 -15.19 2.10
C VAL A 55 -28.96 -16.31 1.48
N VAL A 56 -29.13 -17.53 2.01
CA VAL A 56 -28.65 -18.73 1.34
C VAL A 56 -29.84 -19.41 0.68
N GLU A 57 -29.82 -19.52 -0.64
CA GLU A 57 -30.89 -20.11 -1.44
C GLU A 57 -30.25 -20.98 -2.53
N ASP A 58 -30.76 -22.19 -2.72
CA ASP A 58 -30.21 -23.19 -3.67
C ASP A 58 -28.70 -23.45 -3.51
N GLY A 59 -28.18 -23.29 -2.30
CA GLY A 59 -26.75 -23.48 -1.99
C GLY A 59 -25.87 -22.25 -2.27
N GLU A 60 -26.42 -21.18 -2.82
CA GLU A 60 -25.75 -19.91 -3.14
C GLU A 60 -25.96 -18.88 -2.02
N LEU A 61 -24.90 -18.15 -1.64
CA LEU A 61 -25.01 -16.99 -0.76
C LEU A 61 -25.31 -15.73 -1.59
N ARG A 62 -26.44 -15.10 -1.35
CA ARG A 62 -26.90 -13.88 -2.03
C ARG A 62 -26.83 -12.68 -1.10
N PHE A 63 -26.03 -11.69 -1.47
CA PHE A 63 -25.97 -10.39 -0.81
C PHE A 63 -26.94 -9.43 -1.50
N PHE A 64 -27.94 -8.96 -0.76
CA PHE A 64 -28.83 -7.86 -1.15
C PHE A 64 -28.46 -6.55 -0.41
N SER A 65 -27.45 -6.58 0.45
CA SER A 65 -26.91 -5.39 1.11
C SER A 65 -25.44 -5.58 1.47
N GLU A 66 -24.72 -4.47 1.62
CA GLU A 66 -23.37 -4.51 2.20
C GLU A 66 -23.47 -4.81 3.71
N PRO A 67 -22.82 -5.87 4.22
CA PRO A 67 -22.79 -6.15 5.64
C PRO A 67 -21.97 -5.09 6.39
N ALA A 68 -22.41 -4.71 7.59
CA ALA A 68 -21.61 -3.86 8.47
C ALA A 68 -20.34 -4.60 8.93
N ASN A 69 -19.25 -3.87 9.19
CA ASN A 69 -17.95 -4.41 9.55
C ASN A 69 -17.98 -5.28 10.84
N ASP A 70 -18.97 -5.10 11.71
CA ASP A 70 -19.15 -5.91 12.92
C ASP A 70 -19.71 -7.32 12.64
N LYS A 71 -20.15 -7.60 11.39
CA LYS A 71 -20.86 -8.82 11.01
C LYS A 71 -20.51 -9.31 9.58
N PRO A 72 -19.24 -9.66 9.31
CA PRO A 72 -18.81 -10.05 7.97
C PRO A 72 -19.13 -11.52 7.66
N ALA A 73 -19.17 -11.87 6.36
CA ALA A 73 -19.41 -13.23 5.85
C ALA A 73 -18.15 -14.11 5.97
N TYR A 74 -17.76 -14.42 7.21
CA TYR A 74 -16.64 -15.32 7.51
C TYR A 74 -16.86 -16.73 6.95
N LEU A 75 -15.77 -17.35 6.49
CA LEU A 75 -15.77 -18.75 6.09
C LEU A 75 -15.09 -19.62 7.18
N ASP A 76 -15.85 -20.10 8.15
CA ASP A 76 -15.30 -20.90 9.26
C ASP A 76 -14.64 -22.19 8.80
N GLN A 77 -15.18 -22.82 7.75
CA GLN A 77 -14.57 -23.95 7.06
C GLN A 77 -13.09 -23.67 6.74
N PHE A 78 -12.78 -22.49 6.22
CA PHE A 78 -11.42 -22.13 5.85
C PHE A 78 -10.56 -21.79 7.07
N SER A 79 -11.09 -21.07 8.07
CA SER A 79 -10.41 -20.84 9.36
C SER A 79 -9.95 -22.14 10.02
N ARG A 80 -10.74 -23.23 9.92
CA ARG A 80 -10.38 -24.54 10.44
C ARG A 80 -9.26 -25.22 9.63
N ILE A 81 -9.21 -24.97 8.32
CA ILE A 81 -8.14 -25.46 7.44
C ILE A 81 -6.83 -24.76 7.80
N THR A 82 -6.81 -23.43 7.78
CA THR A 82 -5.60 -22.62 8.04
C THR A 82 -5.08 -22.78 9.47
N ARG A 83 -5.96 -23.05 10.47
CA ARG A 83 -5.51 -23.38 11.85
C ARG A 83 -4.65 -24.63 11.91
N LYS A 84 -4.92 -25.61 11.04
CA LYS A 84 -4.17 -26.87 10.98
C LYS A 84 -3.01 -26.80 10.00
N ARG A 85 -3.17 -26.03 8.92
CA ARG A 85 -2.25 -25.92 7.79
C ARG A 85 -2.17 -24.46 7.33
N PRO A 86 -1.48 -23.58 8.06
CA PRO A 86 -1.23 -22.21 7.58
C PRO A 86 -0.31 -22.24 6.35
N GLY A 87 -0.26 -21.15 5.59
CA GLY A 87 0.63 -21.02 4.43
C GLY A 87 -0.03 -20.30 3.26
N ARG A 88 0.58 -20.41 2.08
CA ARG A 88 0.07 -19.78 0.86
C ARG A 88 -1.07 -20.59 0.26
N TYR A 89 -2.18 -19.94 -0.07
CA TYR A 89 -3.36 -20.56 -0.68
C TYR A 89 -3.75 -19.82 -1.94
N LYS A 90 -4.16 -20.59 -2.94
CA LYS A 90 -4.89 -20.10 -4.10
C LYS A 90 -6.39 -20.14 -3.79
N VAL A 91 -7.04 -19.00 -3.96
CA VAL A 91 -8.45 -18.78 -3.67
C VAL A 91 -9.16 -18.52 -4.98
N ARG A 92 -10.22 -19.28 -5.26
CA ARG A 92 -11.11 -19.06 -6.39
C ARG A 92 -12.54 -18.84 -5.89
N VAL A 93 -13.14 -17.74 -6.28
CA VAL A 93 -14.49 -17.36 -5.90
C VAL A 93 -15.38 -17.46 -7.14
N ALA A 94 -16.40 -18.31 -7.09
CA ALA A 94 -17.45 -18.34 -8.09
C ALA A 94 -18.51 -17.30 -7.71
N ALA A 95 -18.53 -16.19 -8.45
CA ALA A 95 -19.44 -15.08 -8.20
C ALA A 95 -20.20 -14.69 -9.47
N ARG A 96 -21.44 -14.25 -9.27
CA ARG A 96 -22.32 -13.73 -10.32
C ARG A 96 -23.14 -12.56 -9.80
N THR A 97 -23.79 -11.89 -10.72
CA THR A 97 -24.80 -10.89 -10.39
C THR A 97 -26.19 -11.48 -10.55
N LEU A 98 -27.17 -10.94 -9.83
CA LEU A 98 -28.58 -11.27 -10.02
C LEU A 98 -29.34 -9.97 -10.27
N ASP A 99 -30.23 -9.95 -11.27
CA ASP A 99 -31.01 -8.77 -11.67
C ASP A 99 -30.13 -7.52 -11.83
N SER A 100 -28.97 -7.69 -12.48
CA SER A 100 -28.02 -6.60 -12.70
C SER A 100 -28.29 -5.78 -13.94
N GLN A 101 -29.14 -6.25 -14.84
CA GLN A 101 -29.40 -5.58 -16.13
C GLN A 101 -28.09 -5.30 -16.91
N GLY A 102 -27.10 -6.19 -16.76
CA GLY A 102 -25.79 -6.08 -17.42
C GLY A 102 -24.74 -5.29 -16.63
N GLU A 103 -25.08 -4.65 -15.50
CA GLU A 103 -24.10 -3.95 -14.67
C GLU A 103 -23.21 -4.92 -13.87
N LYS A 104 -21.97 -4.51 -13.64
CA LYS A 104 -21.04 -5.25 -12.78
C LYS A 104 -21.26 -4.91 -11.31
N LEU A 105 -21.05 -5.89 -10.44
CA LEU A 105 -20.97 -5.69 -9.00
C LEU A 105 -19.56 -5.94 -8.51
N THR A 106 -18.90 -4.88 -8.07
CA THR A 106 -17.59 -4.98 -7.41
C THR A 106 -17.74 -5.61 -6.03
N PHE A 107 -16.81 -6.50 -5.69
CA PHE A 107 -16.69 -7.07 -4.36
C PHE A 107 -15.22 -7.22 -3.96
N GLU A 108 -15.01 -7.19 -2.66
CA GLU A 108 -13.71 -7.31 -2.01
C GLU A 108 -13.54 -8.72 -1.45
N VAL A 109 -12.37 -9.31 -1.66
CA VAL A 109 -11.91 -10.50 -0.95
C VAL A 109 -10.92 -10.05 0.11
N ARG A 110 -11.25 -10.31 1.38
CA ARG A 110 -10.47 -9.86 2.54
C ARG A 110 -9.94 -11.02 3.35
N THR A 111 -8.78 -10.86 3.98
CA THR A 111 -8.28 -11.77 5.01
C THR A 111 -8.72 -11.28 6.38
N ALA A 112 -8.89 -12.17 7.35
CA ALA A 112 -9.20 -11.78 8.72
C ALA A 112 -8.79 -12.84 9.74
N SER A 113 -8.34 -12.40 10.91
CA SER A 113 -8.06 -13.27 12.06
C SER A 113 -9.30 -13.46 12.94
N ASN A 114 -9.55 -14.70 13.36
CA ASN A 114 -10.69 -15.04 14.21
C ASN A 114 -10.54 -14.54 15.67
N LYS A 115 -9.32 -14.11 16.08
CA LYS A 115 -9.02 -13.67 17.46
C LYS A 115 -8.95 -12.15 17.64
N GLN A 116 -8.78 -11.37 16.57
CA GLN A 116 -8.68 -9.91 16.64
C GLN A 116 -9.41 -9.29 15.45
N ARG A 117 -10.26 -8.29 15.68
CA ARG A 117 -10.81 -7.41 14.62
C ARG A 117 -9.74 -6.50 13.99
N LEU A 118 -8.49 -6.63 14.43
CA LEU A 118 -7.30 -5.97 13.89
C LEU A 118 -6.68 -6.90 12.83
N GLY A 119 -6.22 -6.34 11.71
CA GLY A 119 -5.59 -7.11 10.63
C GLY A 119 -6.54 -7.64 9.56
N ILE A 120 -7.63 -6.93 9.26
CA ILE A 120 -8.42 -7.22 8.05
C ILE A 120 -7.77 -6.50 6.86
N GLU A 121 -7.28 -7.26 5.89
CA GLU A 121 -6.61 -6.72 4.71
C GLU A 121 -7.34 -7.14 3.43
N THR A 122 -7.37 -6.24 2.45
CA THR A 122 -7.86 -6.55 1.11
C THR A 122 -6.82 -7.37 0.36
N ILE A 123 -7.19 -8.54 -0.17
CA ILE A 123 -6.30 -9.36 -1.02
C ILE A 123 -6.73 -9.39 -2.49
N ALA A 124 -7.96 -8.98 -2.79
CA ALA A 124 -8.40 -8.76 -4.17
C ALA A 124 -9.64 -7.88 -4.25
N TRP A 125 -9.70 -7.08 -5.31
CA TRP A 125 -10.92 -6.47 -5.83
C TRP A 125 -11.37 -7.25 -7.07
N CYS A 126 -12.65 -7.60 -7.15
CA CYS A 126 -13.22 -8.42 -8.22
C CYS A 126 -14.51 -7.77 -8.71
N ASP A 127 -14.80 -7.92 -10.01
CA ASP A 127 -16.03 -7.39 -10.62
C ASP A 127 -16.90 -8.53 -11.13
N ALA A 128 -17.92 -8.91 -10.35
CA ALA A 128 -18.90 -9.90 -10.78
C ALA A 128 -19.73 -9.34 -11.95
N SER A 129 -19.93 -10.13 -13.00
CA SER A 129 -20.73 -9.74 -14.16
C SER A 129 -21.59 -10.89 -14.67
N GLY A 130 -22.82 -10.57 -15.10
CA GLY A 130 -23.73 -11.53 -15.72
C GLY A 130 -24.46 -12.45 -14.72
N ASP A 131 -25.41 -13.22 -15.27
CA ASP A 131 -26.22 -14.18 -14.51
C ASP A 131 -25.55 -15.54 -14.33
N ASP A 132 -24.47 -15.80 -15.09
CA ASP A 132 -23.61 -16.97 -14.97
C ASP A 132 -22.43 -16.72 -14.01
N TYR A 133 -21.91 -17.79 -13.40
CA TYR A 133 -20.77 -17.68 -12.50
C TYR A 133 -19.46 -17.38 -13.24
N GLY A 134 -18.89 -16.20 -12.96
CA GLY A 134 -17.48 -15.93 -13.21
C GLY A 134 -16.60 -16.50 -12.10
N ILE A 135 -15.38 -16.92 -12.44
CA ILE A 135 -14.38 -17.42 -11.49
C ILE A 135 -13.28 -16.38 -11.29
N TYR A 136 -13.19 -15.83 -10.07
CA TYR A 136 -12.22 -14.81 -9.71
C TYR A 136 -11.13 -15.43 -8.82
N GLN A 137 -9.87 -15.17 -9.13
CA GLN A 137 -8.75 -15.88 -8.50
C GLN A 137 -7.76 -14.91 -7.85
N THR A 138 -7.30 -15.24 -6.66
CA THR A 138 -6.19 -14.56 -5.97
C THR A 138 -5.34 -15.56 -5.19
N GLU A 139 -4.12 -15.18 -4.84
CA GLU A 139 -3.23 -15.96 -3.97
C GLU A 139 -2.83 -15.10 -2.76
N SER A 140 -2.86 -15.70 -1.57
CA SER A 140 -2.41 -15.02 -0.35
C SER A 140 -1.84 -16.02 0.66
N THR A 141 -1.00 -15.53 1.56
CA THR A 141 -0.52 -16.28 2.72
C THR A 141 -1.49 -16.09 3.89
N PHE A 142 -1.85 -17.18 4.55
CA PHE A 142 -2.77 -17.20 5.69
C PHE A 142 -2.07 -17.74 6.93
N GLN A 143 -2.14 -16.98 8.02
CA GLN A 143 -1.68 -17.36 9.36
C GLN A 143 -2.65 -18.36 10.03
N PRO A 144 -2.22 -19.05 11.11
CA PRO A 144 -3.07 -20.01 11.81
C PRO A 144 -4.43 -19.44 12.23
N GLY A 145 -5.50 -19.95 11.61
CA GLY A 145 -6.87 -19.59 11.92
C GLY A 145 -7.41 -18.36 11.17
N GLU A 146 -6.63 -17.75 10.30
CA GLU A 146 -7.12 -16.72 9.38
C GLU A 146 -8.12 -17.30 8.37
N THR A 147 -9.00 -16.46 7.86
CA THR A 147 -10.01 -16.85 6.88
C THR A 147 -10.27 -15.75 5.87
N ILE A 148 -11.24 -15.97 5.00
CA ILE A 148 -11.69 -15.05 3.97
C ILE A 148 -13.04 -14.45 4.37
N ILE A 149 -13.20 -13.17 4.03
CA ILE A 149 -14.48 -12.46 4.01
C ILE A 149 -14.73 -12.01 2.58
N ILE A 150 -15.95 -12.27 2.08
CA ILE A 150 -16.46 -11.63 0.86
C ILE A 150 -17.31 -10.43 1.27
N ALA A 151 -17.02 -9.25 0.70
CA ALA A 151 -17.75 -8.03 0.97
C ALA A 151 -18.16 -7.34 -0.35
N PRO A 152 -19.46 -7.26 -0.68
CA PRO A 152 -19.92 -6.40 -1.77
C PRO A 152 -19.51 -4.95 -1.53
N TYR A 153 -19.24 -4.23 -2.61
CA TYR A 153 -18.88 -2.82 -2.57
C TYR A 153 -19.98 -1.97 -3.22
N ARG A 154 -20.46 -0.94 -2.50
CA ARG A 154 -21.50 0.01 -2.96
C ARG A 154 -22.83 -0.58 -3.44
N LEU A 155 -23.09 -1.87 -3.17
CA LEU A 155 -24.34 -2.55 -3.48
C LEU A 155 -25.56 -1.81 -2.91
N ASN A 156 -25.44 -1.21 -1.72
CA ASN A 156 -26.54 -0.45 -1.12
C ASN A 156 -26.87 0.83 -1.93
N ASP A 157 -25.85 1.50 -2.47
CA ASP A 157 -26.03 2.69 -3.31
C ASP A 157 -26.73 2.31 -4.62
N MET A 158 -26.23 1.28 -5.31
CA MET A 158 -26.77 0.83 -6.59
C MET A 158 -28.23 0.38 -6.46
N ARG A 159 -28.56 -0.36 -5.39
CA ARG A 159 -29.94 -0.75 -5.09
C ARG A 159 -30.84 0.48 -4.88
N ARG A 160 -30.40 1.45 -4.08
CA ARG A 160 -31.17 2.69 -3.85
C ARG A 160 -31.45 3.46 -5.13
N GLN A 161 -30.48 3.54 -6.04
CA GLN A 161 -30.64 4.20 -7.34
C GLN A 161 -31.71 3.53 -8.20
N ARG A 162 -31.89 2.21 -8.07
CA ARG A 162 -32.92 1.42 -8.76
C ARG A 162 -34.28 1.43 -8.05
N GLY A 163 -34.47 2.29 -7.06
CA GLY A 163 -35.69 2.31 -6.24
C GLY A 163 -35.87 1.05 -5.38
N LEU A 164 -34.85 0.20 -5.29
CA LEU A 164 -34.84 -0.92 -4.36
C LEU A 164 -34.55 -0.35 -2.98
N SER A 165 -35.59 -0.22 -2.16
CA SER A 165 -35.43 -0.12 -0.71
C SER A 165 -34.85 -1.45 -0.19
N GLN A 166 -34.42 -1.50 1.08
CA GLN A 166 -34.13 -2.78 1.73
C GLN A 166 -35.30 -3.78 1.57
N TYR A 167 -36.49 -3.29 1.22
CA TYR A 167 -37.68 -4.04 0.85
C TYR A 167 -38.28 -3.37 -0.42
N ALA A 168 -38.37 -4.09 -1.54
CA ALA A 168 -38.72 -3.57 -2.87
C ALA A 168 -40.18 -3.00 -2.97
N PRO A 169 -40.58 -2.34 -4.09
CA PRO A 169 -41.64 -1.32 -4.16
C PRO A 169 -43.08 -1.80 -3.95
N GLY A 170 -43.84 -1.01 -3.16
CA GLY A 170 -45.29 -1.17 -2.90
C GLY A 170 -45.70 -0.64 -1.52
N ASP A 171 -44.81 -0.75 -0.53
CA ASP A 171 -45.14 -0.47 0.88
C ASP A 171 -44.28 0.66 1.47
N ALA A 172 -44.92 1.77 1.86
CA ALA A 172 -44.38 2.73 2.82
C ALA A 172 -44.52 2.15 4.25
N PRO A 173 -43.63 2.43 5.23
CA PRO A 173 -42.91 3.70 5.43
C PRO A 173 -41.39 3.55 5.64
N ARG A 174 -40.68 4.69 5.65
CA ARG A 174 -39.29 4.81 6.12
C ARG A 174 -39.21 4.36 7.59
N ILE A 175 -38.87 3.10 7.85
CA ILE A 175 -38.61 2.58 9.19
C ILE A 175 -37.28 3.18 9.69
N ARG A 176 -37.37 4.33 10.36
CA ARG A 176 -36.22 5.07 10.88
C ARG A 176 -35.55 4.38 12.08
N ASP A 177 -36.22 3.42 12.71
CA ASP A 177 -35.72 2.72 13.89
C ASP A 177 -35.76 1.20 13.68
N ARG A 178 -34.59 0.56 13.81
CA ARG A 178 -34.40 -0.92 13.74
C ARG A 178 -35.19 -1.73 14.77
N VAL A 179 -36.03 -1.08 15.58
CA VAL A 179 -36.66 -1.65 16.78
C VAL A 179 -38.04 -2.28 16.48
N ASN A 180 -38.72 -1.90 15.39
CA ASN A 180 -40.10 -2.32 15.10
C ASN A 180 -40.31 -2.80 13.64
N GLN A 181 -39.47 -3.70 13.11
CA GLN A 181 -39.77 -4.33 11.81
C GLN A 181 -40.77 -5.48 12.01
N PRO A 182 -41.83 -5.61 11.18
CA PRO A 182 -42.72 -6.77 11.21
C PRO A 182 -41.93 -8.07 10.99
N ASP A 183 -42.28 -9.15 11.70
CA ASP A 183 -41.62 -10.46 11.55
C ASP A 183 -41.93 -11.15 10.19
N ASN A 184 -42.90 -10.63 9.41
CA ASN A 184 -43.35 -11.17 8.11
C ASN A 184 -43.08 -10.26 6.89
N LEU A 185 -41.91 -9.63 6.76
CA LEU A 185 -41.55 -8.94 5.51
C LEU A 185 -41.18 -9.95 4.40
N PRO A 186 -41.52 -9.68 3.13
CA PRO A 186 -41.12 -10.54 2.01
C PRO A 186 -39.59 -10.62 1.87
N PRO A 187 -39.06 -11.70 1.26
CA PRO A 187 -37.64 -11.79 0.97
C PRO A 187 -37.19 -10.64 0.04
N PRO A 188 -35.93 -10.19 0.15
CA PRO A 188 -35.42 -9.14 -0.72
C PRO A 188 -35.41 -9.62 -2.17
N LYS A 189 -35.64 -8.68 -3.08
CA LYS A 189 -35.61 -8.94 -4.52
C LYS A 189 -34.67 -7.96 -5.22
N GLY A 190 -34.39 -8.26 -6.48
CA GLY A 190 -33.60 -7.49 -7.40
C GLY A 190 -32.09 -7.56 -7.15
N LEU A 191 -31.36 -6.54 -7.62
CA LEU A 191 -29.89 -6.50 -7.68
C LEU A 191 -29.17 -7.14 -6.48
N ALA A 192 -28.45 -8.23 -6.71
CA ALA A 192 -27.68 -8.92 -5.68
C ALA A 192 -26.35 -9.48 -6.19
N LEU A 193 -25.39 -9.65 -5.28
CA LEU A 193 -24.17 -10.42 -5.51
C LEU A 193 -24.40 -11.86 -5.07
N GLY A 194 -24.24 -12.82 -5.98
CA GLY A 194 -24.35 -14.25 -5.70
C GLY A 194 -22.97 -14.90 -5.59
N ILE A 195 -22.72 -15.64 -4.51
CA ILE A 195 -21.50 -16.44 -4.30
C ILE A 195 -21.89 -17.91 -4.24
N GLY A 196 -21.53 -18.66 -5.29
CA GLY A 196 -21.87 -20.09 -5.39
C GLY A 196 -20.96 -20.96 -4.55
N TRP A 197 -19.65 -20.79 -4.73
CA TRP A 197 -18.63 -21.51 -3.98
C TRP A 197 -17.32 -20.74 -3.87
N ILE A 198 -16.54 -21.08 -2.85
CA ILE A 198 -15.15 -20.63 -2.70
C ILE A 198 -14.28 -21.88 -2.70
N GLU A 199 -13.34 -21.95 -3.60
CA GLU A 199 -12.40 -23.06 -3.70
C GLU A 199 -11.03 -22.60 -3.24
N VAL A 200 -10.49 -23.31 -2.26
CA VAL A 200 -9.15 -23.06 -1.73
C VAL A 200 -8.25 -24.23 -2.09
N GLU A 201 -7.05 -23.93 -2.53
CA GLU A 201 -6.05 -24.91 -2.89
C GLU A 201 -4.75 -24.58 -2.16
N GLY A 202 -4.37 -25.44 -1.23
CA GLY A 202 -3.15 -25.27 -0.47
C GLY A 202 -3.07 -26.09 0.84
N PRO A 203 -2.04 -25.82 1.67
CA PRO A 203 -1.01 -24.81 1.43
C PRO A 203 -0.16 -25.20 0.21
N ILE A 204 0.12 -24.22 -0.66
CA ILE A 204 0.94 -24.39 -1.85
C ILE A 204 2.39 -24.56 -1.38
N VAL A 205 2.94 -25.74 -1.64
CA VAL A 205 4.32 -26.09 -1.33
C VAL A 205 5.06 -26.34 -2.63
N GLU A 206 5.76 -25.33 -3.11
CA GLU A 206 6.62 -25.45 -4.30
C GLU A 206 7.79 -26.40 -4.04
N GLN A 207 8.33 -26.36 -2.81
CA GLN A 207 9.45 -27.20 -2.39
C GLN A 207 9.34 -27.57 -0.91
N TRP A 208 9.75 -28.80 -0.59
CA TRP A 208 9.80 -29.32 0.78
C TRP A 208 11.14 -30.02 1.07
N PRO A 209 11.81 -29.73 2.20
CA PRO A 209 11.56 -28.62 3.12
C PRO A 209 11.54 -27.25 2.42
N SER A 210 11.03 -26.22 3.09
CA SER A 210 10.99 -24.86 2.55
C SER A 210 12.38 -24.39 2.10
N LEU A 211 12.43 -23.40 1.20
CA LEU A 211 13.71 -22.82 0.77
C LEU A 211 14.51 -22.29 1.96
N GLY A 212 13.84 -21.63 2.91
CA GLY A 212 14.46 -21.19 4.15
C GLY A 212 15.12 -22.34 4.92
N HIS A 213 14.41 -23.46 5.10
CA HIS A 213 14.97 -24.62 5.80
C HIS A 213 16.17 -25.21 5.05
N GLN A 214 16.10 -25.35 3.74
CA GLN A 214 17.22 -25.85 2.94
C GLN A 214 18.44 -24.90 3.01
N ARG A 215 18.22 -23.58 3.12
CA ARG A 215 19.31 -22.62 3.33
C ARG A 215 19.95 -22.71 4.71
N LEU A 216 19.18 -23.13 5.73
CA LEU A 216 19.67 -23.26 7.10
C LEU A 216 20.24 -24.66 7.40
N PHE A 217 19.75 -25.72 6.76
CA PHE A 217 20.10 -27.10 7.12
C PHE A 217 20.46 -27.98 5.93
N GLY A 218 20.48 -27.43 4.71
CA GLY A 218 20.93 -28.14 3.52
C GLY A 218 20.15 -29.43 3.29
N LYS A 219 20.88 -30.55 3.26
CA LYS A 219 20.35 -31.91 3.10
C LYS A 219 20.36 -32.71 4.41
N VAL A 220 20.60 -32.08 5.56
CA VAL A 220 20.57 -32.75 6.86
C VAL A 220 19.17 -33.35 7.07
N PRO A 221 19.06 -34.65 7.40
CA PRO A 221 17.77 -35.31 7.50
C PRO A 221 16.94 -34.74 8.66
N LEU A 222 15.63 -34.66 8.43
CA LEU A 222 14.65 -34.30 9.45
C LEU A 222 14.16 -35.57 10.15
N VAL A 223 14.26 -35.61 11.48
CA VAL A 223 13.76 -36.71 12.33
C VAL A 223 12.75 -36.15 13.35
N PRO A 224 11.78 -36.94 13.82
CA PRO A 224 10.94 -36.54 14.95
C PRO A 224 11.76 -36.23 16.21
N PHE A 225 11.41 -35.18 16.96
CA PHE A 225 12.09 -34.83 18.21
C PHE A 225 12.10 -35.98 19.23
N GLY A 226 11.02 -36.78 19.29
CA GLY A 226 10.93 -37.96 20.16
C GLY A 226 11.88 -39.09 19.79
N GLU A 227 12.44 -39.09 18.57
CA GLU A 227 13.44 -40.06 18.10
C GLU A 227 14.88 -39.59 18.36
N LEU A 228 15.08 -38.35 18.83
CA LEU A 228 16.41 -37.91 19.25
C LEU A 228 16.87 -38.70 20.49
N PRO A 229 18.14 -39.15 20.54
CA PRO A 229 18.72 -39.78 21.72
C PRO A 229 18.48 -38.98 23.00
N ALA A 230 18.28 -39.67 24.13
CA ALA A 230 17.86 -39.06 25.39
C ALA A 230 18.94 -38.13 25.98
N GLU A 231 20.20 -38.41 25.68
CA GLU A 231 21.37 -37.62 26.06
C GLU A 231 21.47 -36.26 25.35
N ILE A 232 20.79 -36.11 24.19
CA ILE A 232 20.77 -34.85 23.45
C ILE A 232 19.81 -33.86 24.13
N LYS A 233 20.33 -32.74 24.59
CA LYS A 233 19.53 -31.69 25.22
C LYS A 233 18.75 -30.89 24.17
N THR A 234 17.47 -30.69 24.42
CA THR A 234 16.56 -29.85 23.62
C THR A 234 16.14 -28.65 24.48
N PRO A 235 16.87 -27.51 24.42
CA PRO A 235 16.66 -26.42 25.37
C PRO A 235 15.38 -25.62 25.11
N GLY A 236 14.87 -24.97 26.16
CA GLY A 236 13.74 -24.04 26.07
C GLY A 236 12.47 -24.70 25.51
N SER A 237 11.81 -24.01 24.59
CA SER A 237 10.59 -24.48 23.92
C SER A 237 10.82 -25.73 23.06
N LEU A 238 12.07 -26.05 22.68
CA LEU A 238 12.35 -27.26 21.91
C LEU A 238 12.07 -28.55 22.71
N ASN A 239 12.15 -28.49 24.05
CA ASN A 239 11.85 -29.65 24.88
C ASN A 239 10.38 -30.10 24.76
N GLU A 240 9.47 -29.14 24.58
CA GLU A 240 8.04 -29.40 24.43
C GLU A 240 7.74 -30.25 23.16
N PHE A 241 8.65 -30.25 22.19
CA PHE A 241 8.51 -31.01 20.95
C PHE A 241 8.92 -32.49 21.09
N ARG A 242 9.62 -32.90 22.16
CA ARG A 242 9.96 -34.32 22.38
C ARG A 242 8.73 -35.21 22.53
N GLU A 243 7.63 -34.65 23.03
CA GLU A 243 6.34 -35.34 23.17
C GLU A 243 5.45 -35.21 21.92
N SER A 244 5.91 -34.49 20.89
CA SER A 244 5.14 -34.23 19.68
C SER A 244 5.71 -34.97 18.46
N ARG A 245 5.02 -34.86 17.31
CA ARG A 245 5.50 -35.36 16.01
C ARG A 245 6.24 -34.28 15.20
N ASP A 246 6.75 -33.26 15.88
CA ASP A 246 7.55 -32.21 15.26
C ASP A 246 8.91 -32.75 14.83
N LEU A 247 9.41 -32.22 13.73
CA LEU A 247 10.65 -32.61 13.10
C LEU A 247 11.77 -31.63 13.45
N THR A 248 12.99 -32.15 13.54
CA THR A 248 14.22 -31.40 13.77
C THR A 248 15.34 -31.96 12.89
N PRO A 249 16.25 -31.11 12.37
CA PRO A 249 17.41 -31.59 11.64
C PRO A 249 18.34 -32.34 12.59
N HIS A 250 18.70 -33.57 12.23
CA HIS A 250 19.64 -34.41 12.96
C HIS A 250 20.81 -34.82 12.05
N SER A 251 22.02 -34.50 12.47
CA SER A 251 23.25 -34.82 11.74
C SER A 251 24.02 -35.91 12.48
N GLU A 252 24.51 -36.90 11.73
CA GLU A 252 25.46 -37.92 12.22
C GLU A 252 26.88 -37.35 12.37
N GLN A 253 27.20 -36.25 11.69
CA GLN A 253 28.50 -35.59 11.72
C GLN A 253 28.33 -34.09 12.05
N PRO A 254 27.77 -33.73 13.22
CA PRO A 254 27.23 -32.41 13.48
C PRO A 254 28.27 -31.29 13.35
N LYS A 255 29.51 -31.48 13.81
CA LYS A 255 30.57 -30.46 13.67
C LYS A 255 30.97 -30.21 12.21
N LYS A 256 31.00 -31.26 11.38
CA LYS A 256 31.34 -31.17 9.96
C LYS A 256 30.21 -30.50 9.17
N ASP A 257 28.98 -30.93 9.40
CA ASP A 257 27.80 -30.36 8.74
C ASP A 257 27.59 -28.90 9.15
N ALA A 258 27.84 -28.54 10.42
CA ALA A 258 27.81 -27.15 10.89
C ALA A 258 28.77 -26.26 10.09
N ARG A 259 30.02 -26.70 9.90
CA ARG A 259 31.00 -25.94 9.09
C ARG A 259 30.55 -25.79 7.64
N LEU A 260 30.05 -26.85 7.02
CA LEU A 260 29.57 -26.81 5.63
C LEU A 260 28.37 -25.87 5.45
N LEU A 261 27.41 -25.91 6.37
CA LEU A 261 26.22 -25.07 6.33
C LEU A 261 26.56 -23.60 6.58
N LEU A 262 27.42 -23.31 7.56
CA LEU A 262 27.90 -21.95 7.80
C LEU A 262 28.72 -21.40 6.63
N ALA A 263 29.48 -22.24 5.94
CA ALA A 263 30.22 -21.85 4.75
C ALA A 263 29.32 -21.45 3.56
N ASP A 264 28.12 -22.03 3.41
CA ASP A 264 27.12 -21.55 2.41
C ASP A 264 26.29 -20.36 2.94
N PHE A 265 25.99 -20.33 4.24
CA PHE A 265 25.11 -19.33 4.84
C PHE A 265 25.78 -17.96 4.97
N LEU A 266 26.99 -17.90 5.55
CA LEU A 266 27.64 -16.63 5.87
C LEU A 266 27.91 -15.75 4.63
N PRO A 267 28.36 -16.28 3.47
CA PRO A 267 28.54 -15.44 2.29
C PRO A 267 27.23 -14.84 1.76
N ARG A 268 26.09 -15.50 1.98
CA ARG A 268 24.77 -14.96 1.61
C ARG A 268 24.34 -13.84 2.56
N VAL A 269 24.58 -14.02 3.86
CA VAL A 269 24.25 -13.06 4.92
C VAL A 269 25.12 -11.80 4.81
N PHE A 270 26.43 -11.98 4.65
CA PHE A 270 27.38 -10.86 4.55
C PHE A 270 27.50 -10.32 3.12
N ARG A 271 26.91 -11.02 2.14
CA ARG A 271 26.83 -10.64 0.72
C ARG A 271 28.21 -10.53 0.04
N ARG A 272 29.20 -11.24 0.58
CA ARG A 272 30.59 -11.28 0.12
C ARG A 272 31.25 -12.60 0.56
N PRO A 273 32.38 -13.01 -0.04
CA PRO A 273 33.19 -14.10 0.47
C PRO A 273 33.59 -13.89 1.94
N VAL A 274 33.67 -14.99 2.69
CA VAL A 274 34.01 -14.99 4.11
C VAL A 274 35.29 -15.79 4.28
N ASP A 275 36.29 -15.20 4.92
CA ASP A 275 37.56 -15.87 5.19
C ASP A 275 37.40 -17.01 6.22
N ASP A 276 38.35 -17.94 6.23
CA ASP A 276 38.30 -19.12 7.09
C ASP A 276 38.30 -18.79 8.59
N ALA A 277 38.94 -17.71 9.02
CA ALA A 277 38.99 -17.31 10.43
C ALA A 277 37.62 -16.79 10.89
N SER A 278 37.00 -15.93 10.08
CA SER A 278 35.63 -15.44 10.28
C SER A 278 34.63 -16.59 10.30
N LEU A 279 34.72 -17.54 9.34
CA LEU A 279 33.90 -18.75 9.34
C LEU A 279 34.10 -19.56 10.62
N GLN A 280 35.35 -19.78 11.04
CA GLN A 280 35.67 -20.59 12.21
C GLN A 280 35.07 -19.99 13.49
N ALA A 281 35.07 -18.67 13.64
CA ALA A 281 34.45 -18.01 14.81
C ALA A 281 32.95 -18.36 14.98
N TYR A 282 32.19 -18.43 13.89
CA TYR A 282 30.78 -18.86 13.95
C TYR A 282 30.63 -20.38 14.13
N VAL A 283 31.54 -21.18 13.56
CA VAL A 283 31.59 -22.62 13.77
C VAL A 283 31.85 -22.96 15.24
N ASP A 284 32.70 -22.19 15.92
CA ASP A 284 33.02 -22.37 17.34
C ASP A 284 31.80 -22.09 18.24
N ILE A 285 30.93 -21.14 17.86
CA ILE A 285 29.65 -20.89 18.55
C ILE A 285 28.76 -22.14 18.47
N ALA A 286 28.61 -22.73 17.29
CA ALA A 286 27.83 -23.97 17.11
C ALA A 286 28.46 -25.13 17.89
N ASN A 287 29.77 -25.32 17.75
CA ASN A 287 30.51 -26.40 18.41
C ASN A 287 30.41 -26.31 19.93
N SER A 288 30.46 -25.12 20.53
CA SER A 288 30.28 -24.94 21.97
C SER A 288 28.93 -25.46 22.47
N ARG A 289 27.86 -25.28 21.68
CA ARG A 289 26.52 -25.81 22.00
C ARG A 289 26.46 -27.34 21.83
N LEU A 290 27.05 -27.85 20.76
CA LEU A 290 27.16 -29.30 20.51
C LEU A 290 27.96 -30.01 21.61
N ASP A 291 29.08 -29.44 22.03
CA ASP A 291 29.94 -29.96 23.10
C ASP A 291 29.24 -29.92 24.48
N SER A 292 28.26 -29.03 24.65
CA SER A 292 27.39 -29.00 25.83
C SER A 292 26.25 -30.04 25.79
N GLY A 293 26.18 -30.82 24.70
CA GLY A 293 25.20 -31.87 24.44
C GLY A 293 23.88 -31.37 23.85
N GLU A 294 23.80 -30.14 23.32
CA GLU A 294 22.55 -29.64 22.71
C GLU A 294 22.28 -30.24 21.33
N CYS A 295 21.00 -30.25 20.92
CA CYS A 295 20.61 -30.70 19.59
C CYS A 295 21.17 -29.80 18.48
N PHE A 296 21.33 -30.39 17.29
CA PHE A 296 21.93 -29.73 16.14
C PHE A 296 21.19 -28.45 15.73
N GLU A 297 19.85 -28.47 15.76
CA GLU A 297 19.04 -27.28 15.50
C GLU A 297 19.38 -26.11 16.43
N SER A 298 19.44 -26.34 17.74
CA SER A 298 19.78 -25.30 18.73
C SER A 298 21.17 -24.72 18.46
N ALA A 299 22.16 -25.58 18.24
CA ALA A 299 23.54 -25.18 17.98
C ALA A 299 23.68 -24.27 16.75
N MET A 300 23.01 -24.63 15.65
CA MET A 300 23.03 -23.84 14.42
C MET A 300 22.28 -22.52 14.58
N MET A 301 21.12 -22.54 15.23
CA MET A 301 20.27 -21.35 15.43
C MET A 301 20.99 -20.23 16.18
N VAL A 302 21.79 -20.57 17.21
CA VAL A 302 22.59 -19.58 17.93
C VAL A 302 23.61 -18.90 17.01
N SER A 303 24.25 -19.67 16.13
CA SER A 303 25.25 -19.17 15.18
C SER A 303 24.61 -18.31 14.08
N TYR A 304 23.47 -18.74 13.53
CA TYR A 304 22.71 -17.97 12.56
C TYR A 304 22.19 -16.66 13.13
N ARG A 305 21.66 -16.68 14.36
CA ARG A 305 21.25 -15.46 15.05
C ARG A 305 22.43 -14.52 15.27
N ALA A 306 23.59 -15.03 15.68
CA ALA A 306 24.79 -14.22 15.83
C ALA A 306 25.19 -13.55 14.51
N ALA A 307 25.11 -14.26 13.38
CA ALA A 307 25.40 -13.71 12.06
C ALA A 307 24.36 -12.65 11.63
N LEU A 308 23.07 -12.89 11.86
CA LEU A 308 21.99 -11.93 11.54
C LEU A 308 21.96 -10.69 12.46
N CYS A 309 22.63 -10.74 13.60
CA CYS A 309 22.79 -9.58 14.49
C CYS A 309 24.17 -8.91 14.36
N SER A 310 25.01 -9.39 13.43
CA SER A 310 26.34 -8.82 13.20
C SER A 310 26.25 -7.48 12.44
N PRO A 311 27.21 -6.55 12.64
CA PRO A 311 27.32 -5.34 11.83
C PRO A 311 27.36 -5.62 10.32
N GLU A 312 27.98 -6.72 9.91
CA GLU A 312 28.15 -7.17 8.52
C GLU A 312 26.81 -7.51 7.85
N PHE A 313 25.82 -7.96 8.64
CA PHE A 313 24.45 -8.15 8.15
C PHE A 313 23.61 -6.86 8.24
N LEU A 314 23.68 -6.16 9.37
CA LEU A 314 22.81 -5.03 9.69
C LEU A 314 23.10 -3.79 8.85
N PHE A 315 24.34 -3.64 8.38
CA PHE A 315 24.76 -2.50 7.56
C PHE A 315 25.27 -2.95 6.19
N LEU A 316 25.08 -2.08 5.20
CA LEU A 316 25.79 -2.21 3.93
C LEU A 316 27.16 -1.55 4.10
N ILE A 317 28.19 -2.37 4.19
CA ILE A 317 29.57 -1.92 4.38
C ILE A 317 30.20 -1.72 3.00
N GLY A 318 30.84 -0.57 2.78
CA GLY A 318 31.68 -0.29 1.63
C GLY A 318 32.86 0.58 2.07
N ASN A 319 34.04 0.35 1.52
CA ASN A 319 35.22 1.16 1.81
C ASN A 319 35.08 2.55 1.17
N GLU A 320 35.89 3.52 1.62
CA GLU A 320 35.99 4.82 0.96
C GLU A 320 36.59 4.66 -0.46
N GLY A 321 36.09 5.43 -1.42
CA GLY A 321 36.51 5.34 -2.82
C GLY A 321 35.64 4.38 -3.65
N PRO A 322 36.17 3.82 -4.76
CA PRO A 322 35.42 2.91 -5.63
C PRO A 322 34.92 1.67 -4.87
N LEU A 323 33.67 1.29 -5.12
CA LEU A 323 33.11 0.07 -4.58
C LEU A 323 33.74 -1.15 -5.23
N ASP A 324 33.97 -2.18 -4.42
CA ASP A 324 34.15 -3.53 -4.95
C ASP A 324 32.82 -4.08 -5.50
N ASP A 325 32.91 -5.14 -6.31
CA ASP A 325 31.74 -5.70 -6.97
C ASP A 325 30.73 -6.32 -5.98
N HIS A 326 31.13 -6.71 -4.77
CA HIS A 326 30.20 -7.23 -3.76
C HIS A 326 29.36 -6.12 -3.13
N ALA A 327 29.99 -4.98 -2.83
CA ALA A 327 29.32 -3.78 -2.39
C ALA A 327 28.42 -3.22 -3.50
N LEU A 328 28.87 -3.25 -4.76
CA LEU A 328 28.08 -2.86 -5.92
C LEU A 328 26.86 -3.77 -6.12
N ALA A 329 27.03 -5.09 -6.05
CA ALA A 329 25.93 -6.06 -6.13
C ALA A 329 24.89 -5.84 -5.04
N SER A 330 25.36 -5.56 -3.82
CA SER A 330 24.49 -5.24 -2.69
C SER A 330 23.74 -3.93 -2.92
N ARG A 331 24.44 -2.85 -3.30
CA ARG A 331 23.82 -1.54 -3.57
C ARG A 331 22.77 -1.65 -4.69
N LEU A 332 23.08 -2.33 -5.79
CA LEU A 332 22.18 -2.53 -6.90
C LEU A 332 20.93 -3.34 -6.51
N ALA A 333 21.09 -4.44 -5.78
CA ALA A 333 19.97 -5.26 -5.33
C ALA A 333 19.08 -4.55 -4.29
N TYR A 334 19.67 -3.83 -3.33
CA TYR A 334 18.89 -3.06 -2.35
C TYR A 334 18.27 -1.79 -2.93
N PHE A 335 18.83 -1.24 -4.02
CA PHE A 335 18.20 -0.17 -4.77
C PHE A 335 16.96 -0.70 -5.51
N LEU A 336 17.11 -1.72 -6.35
CA LEU A 336 16.07 -2.13 -7.30
C LEU A 336 15.10 -3.19 -6.77
N TRP A 337 15.48 -4.00 -5.78
CA TRP A 337 14.65 -5.09 -5.23
C TRP A 337 14.37 -4.98 -3.73
N ARG A 338 14.98 -4.00 -3.03
CA ARG A 338 14.88 -3.85 -1.56
C ARG A 338 15.25 -5.13 -0.80
N SER A 339 16.18 -5.91 -1.36
CA SER A 339 16.53 -7.24 -0.87
C SER A 339 17.96 -7.59 -1.28
N ALA A 340 18.52 -8.64 -0.68
CA ALA A 340 19.88 -9.09 -0.95
C ALA A 340 20.06 -9.52 -2.43
N PRO A 341 21.28 -9.42 -2.98
CA PRO A 341 21.60 -9.88 -4.34
C PRO A 341 21.20 -11.35 -4.51
N ASP A 342 20.78 -11.73 -5.71
CA ASP A 342 20.56 -13.13 -6.04
C ASP A 342 21.89 -13.85 -6.32
N GLU A 343 21.80 -15.15 -6.66
CA GLU A 343 22.99 -15.95 -6.95
C GLU A 343 23.78 -15.41 -8.14
N ARG A 344 23.07 -14.96 -9.18
CA ARG A 344 23.69 -14.41 -10.39
C ARG A 344 24.50 -13.16 -10.10
N LEU A 345 23.95 -12.19 -9.36
CA LEU A 345 24.69 -10.99 -8.97
C LEU A 345 25.89 -11.32 -8.08
N ARG A 346 25.74 -12.23 -7.11
CA ARG A 346 26.86 -12.67 -6.28
C ARG A 346 27.97 -13.33 -7.10
N GLN A 347 27.62 -14.15 -8.08
CA GLN A 347 28.62 -14.80 -8.94
C GLN A 347 29.35 -13.78 -9.81
N LEU A 348 28.64 -12.84 -10.44
CA LEU A 348 29.29 -11.77 -11.20
C LEU A 348 30.24 -10.94 -10.33
N ALA A 349 29.88 -10.73 -9.06
CA ALA A 349 30.74 -10.05 -8.12
C ALA A 349 31.95 -10.89 -7.67
N ASN A 350 31.78 -12.20 -7.45
CA ASN A 350 32.89 -13.12 -7.18
C ASN A 350 33.89 -13.14 -8.35
N ASP A 351 33.39 -13.02 -9.58
CA ASP A 351 34.20 -13.03 -10.80
C ASP A 351 34.86 -11.66 -11.09
N GLY A 352 34.50 -10.60 -10.36
CA GLY A 352 35.01 -9.23 -10.59
C GLY A 352 34.53 -8.60 -11.90
N ARG A 353 33.34 -8.99 -12.37
CA ARG A 353 32.79 -8.60 -13.68
C ARG A 353 31.60 -7.65 -13.61
N LEU A 354 31.02 -7.43 -12.43
CA LEU A 354 29.81 -6.63 -12.28
C LEU A 354 30.05 -5.15 -12.56
N SER A 355 31.25 -4.65 -12.29
CA SER A 355 31.65 -3.26 -12.60
C SER A 355 31.89 -3.00 -14.10
N GLU A 356 31.92 -4.03 -14.95
CA GLU A 356 31.94 -3.84 -16.41
C GLU A 356 30.65 -3.13 -16.86
N PRO A 357 30.71 -1.99 -17.59
CA PRO A 357 29.52 -1.19 -17.93
C PRO A 357 28.39 -1.98 -18.61
N GLU A 358 28.74 -2.84 -19.57
CA GLU A 358 27.78 -3.69 -20.30
C GLU A 358 27.17 -4.80 -19.43
N VAL A 359 27.89 -5.28 -18.41
CA VAL A 359 27.34 -6.26 -17.46
C VAL A 359 26.40 -5.55 -16.50
N LEU A 360 26.81 -4.40 -15.95
CA LEU A 360 26.02 -3.61 -15.04
C LEU A 360 24.69 -3.15 -15.69
N HIS A 361 24.74 -2.69 -16.93
CA HIS A 361 23.56 -2.31 -17.70
C HIS A 361 22.57 -3.47 -17.84
N ARG A 362 23.03 -4.64 -18.29
CA ARG A 362 22.18 -5.83 -18.47
C ARG A 362 21.60 -6.34 -17.16
N GLU A 363 22.35 -6.28 -16.07
CA GLU A 363 21.84 -6.65 -14.75
C GLU A 363 20.80 -5.63 -14.26
N THR A 364 21.01 -4.32 -14.44
CA THR A 364 19.99 -3.30 -14.15
C THR A 364 18.68 -3.60 -14.88
N ASP A 365 18.73 -3.90 -16.18
CA ASP A 365 17.54 -4.26 -16.97
C ASP A 365 16.82 -5.50 -16.42
N ARG A 366 17.58 -6.54 -16.11
CA ARG A 366 17.04 -7.79 -15.56
C ARG A 366 16.36 -7.56 -14.21
N LEU A 367 16.96 -6.75 -13.35
CA LEU A 367 16.41 -6.42 -12.04
C LEU A 367 15.12 -5.60 -12.18
N LEU A 368 15.10 -4.60 -13.06
CA LEU A 368 13.92 -3.78 -13.34
C LEU A 368 12.76 -4.59 -13.94
N ALA A 369 13.04 -5.54 -14.83
CA ALA A 369 12.03 -6.41 -15.46
C ALA A 369 11.43 -7.46 -14.51
N SER A 370 12.06 -7.73 -13.37
CA SER A 370 11.58 -8.71 -12.39
C SER A 370 10.40 -8.14 -11.58
N PRO A 371 9.36 -8.94 -11.26
CA PRO A 371 8.27 -8.51 -10.37
C PRO A 371 8.74 -7.97 -9.02
N ARG A 372 9.94 -8.36 -8.56
CA ARG A 372 10.56 -7.84 -7.33
C ARG A 372 10.86 -6.33 -7.39
N SER A 373 10.95 -5.73 -8.59
CA SER A 373 11.16 -4.29 -8.76
C SER A 373 9.98 -3.44 -8.29
N SER A 374 8.79 -4.03 -8.16
CA SER A 374 7.65 -3.38 -7.51
C SER A 374 7.97 -2.92 -6.08
N ALA A 375 8.87 -3.61 -5.36
CA ALA A 375 9.30 -3.18 -4.03
C ALA A 375 10.07 -1.85 -4.09
N PHE A 376 10.91 -1.64 -5.11
CA PHE A 376 11.57 -0.36 -5.36
C PHE A 376 10.54 0.73 -5.67
N VAL A 377 9.67 0.49 -6.65
CA VAL A 377 8.65 1.47 -7.05
C VAL A 377 7.80 1.89 -5.85
N ASN A 378 7.25 0.92 -5.13
CA ASN A 378 6.37 1.19 -4.00
C ASN A 378 7.10 1.96 -2.89
N ASP A 379 8.32 1.54 -2.53
CA ASP A 379 9.07 2.17 -1.45
C ASP A 379 9.56 3.59 -1.82
N PHE A 380 10.13 3.74 -3.02
CA PHE A 380 10.64 5.03 -3.50
C PHE A 380 9.51 6.04 -3.70
N VAL A 381 8.45 5.69 -4.43
CA VAL A 381 7.34 6.60 -4.74
C VAL A 381 6.61 7.01 -3.47
N ASP A 382 6.35 6.07 -2.56
CA ASP A 382 5.67 6.36 -1.30
C ASP A 382 6.49 7.30 -0.39
N GLN A 383 7.82 7.20 -0.43
CA GLN A 383 8.70 8.10 0.31
C GLN A 383 8.80 9.46 -0.39
N TRP A 384 9.07 9.48 -1.70
CA TRP A 384 9.23 10.70 -2.49
C TRP A 384 7.98 11.57 -2.42
N LEU A 385 6.80 10.99 -2.60
CA LEU A 385 5.54 11.73 -2.66
C LEU A 385 4.77 11.74 -1.33
N HIS A 386 5.37 11.22 -0.26
CA HIS A 386 4.80 11.12 1.09
C HIS A 386 3.51 10.27 1.20
N LEU A 387 3.30 9.29 0.31
CA LEU A 387 2.07 8.48 0.28
C LEU A 387 1.87 7.63 1.55
N ARG A 388 2.93 7.34 2.31
CA ARG A 388 2.82 6.69 3.64
C ARG A 388 1.94 7.46 4.63
N LYS A 389 1.74 8.76 4.40
CA LYS A 389 0.89 9.65 5.21
C LYS A 389 -0.57 9.65 4.76
N ILE A 390 -0.97 8.78 3.82
CA ILE A 390 -2.35 8.74 3.30
C ILE A 390 -3.39 8.53 4.41
N PHE A 391 -3.06 7.90 5.54
CA PHE A 391 -3.96 7.74 6.68
C PHE A 391 -3.70 8.70 7.85
N ALA A 392 -2.74 9.62 7.72
CA ALA A 392 -2.36 10.53 8.82
C ALA A 392 -3.42 11.61 9.14
N THR A 393 -4.29 11.91 8.16
CA THR A 393 -5.39 12.89 8.26
C THR A 393 -6.63 12.32 7.59
N GLN A 394 -7.82 12.78 7.97
CA GLN A 394 -9.09 12.38 7.34
C GLN A 394 -9.85 13.62 6.86
N PRO A 395 -10.34 13.65 5.62
CA PRO A 395 -11.22 14.71 5.16
C PRO A 395 -12.44 14.90 6.09
N ASP A 396 -12.90 16.13 6.28
CA ASP A 396 -14.13 16.35 7.04
C ASP A 396 -15.33 15.65 6.35
N LYS A 397 -15.94 14.68 7.03
CA LYS A 397 -17.02 13.82 6.51
C LYS A 397 -18.25 14.58 6.03
N ARG A 398 -18.51 15.78 6.56
CA ARG A 398 -19.64 16.62 6.13
C ARG A 398 -19.25 17.50 4.97
N ARG A 399 -18.04 18.05 4.95
CA ARG A 399 -17.58 18.88 3.83
C ARG A 399 -17.24 18.06 2.60
N TYR A 400 -16.71 16.85 2.76
CA TYR A 400 -16.19 16.01 1.67
C TYR A 400 -16.74 14.57 1.74
N PRO A 401 -18.08 14.39 1.70
CA PRO A 401 -18.70 13.07 1.78
C PRO A 401 -18.28 12.14 0.63
N GLU A 402 -17.79 12.68 -0.48
CA GLU A 402 -17.37 11.93 -1.68
C GLU A 402 -16.13 11.05 -1.44
N PHE A 403 -15.37 11.30 -0.37
CA PHE A 403 -14.24 10.46 0.05
C PHE A 403 -14.69 9.22 0.85
N TYR A 404 -15.94 9.18 1.27
CA TYR A 404 -16.47 8.19 2.20
C TYR A 404 -17.49 7.27 1.52
N VAL A 405 -17.56 6.03 2.01
CA VAL A 405 -18.75 5.19 1.81
C VAL A 405 -19.60 5.19 3.08
N GLN A 406 -20.91 5.19 2.88
CA GLN A 406 -21.85 5.18 3.99
C GLN A 406 -21.92 3.78 4.61
N GLU A 407 -21.54 3.65 5.88
CA GLU A 407 -21.69 2.42 6.66
C GLU A 407 -22.92 2.52 7.57
N GLY A 408 -24.06 1.99 7.11
CA GLY A 408 -25.32 2.03 7.85
C GLY A 408 -25.97 3.42 7.91
N GLY A 409 -26.75 3.70 8.95
CA GLY A 409 -27.62 4.90 9.01
C GLY A 409 -26.91 6.22 9.35
N ARG A 410 -25.74 6.18 10.02
CA ARG A 410 -25.06 7.39 10.54
C ARG A 410 -23.52 7.35 10.53
N ASN A 411 -22.88 6.24 10.16
CA ASN A 411 -21.41 6.13 10.18
C ASN A 411 -20.84 6.24 8.77
N PHE A 412 -19.68 6.86 8.65
CA PHE A 412 -18.90 6.97 7.42
C PHE A 412 -17.53 6.34 7.66
N LYS A 413 -17.09 5.50 6.73
CA LYS A 413 -15.74 4.96 6.66
C LYS A 413 -15.06 5.46 5.39
N ASP A 414 -13.74 5.66 5.45
CA ASP A 414 -12.95 5.97 4.27
C ASP A 414 -13.28 4.94 3.18
N ASP A 415 -13.44 5.38 1.94
CA ASP A 415 -13.76 4.49 0.84
C ASP A 415 -12.53 3.64 0.48
N PRO A 416 -12.51 2.33 0.80
CA PRO A 416 -11.30 1.53 0.68
C PRO A 416 -10.83 1.36 -0.76
N LEU A 417 -11.76 1.24 -1.72
CA LEU A 417 -11.42 1.14 -3.14
C LEU A 417 -10.86 2.46 -3.67
N LEU A 418 -11.45 3.59 -3.24
CA LEU A 418 -10.94 4.91 -3.62
C LEU A 418 -9.52 5.13 -3.10
N VAL A 419 -9.29 4.93 -1.80
CA VAL A 419 -7.96 5.17 -1.19
C VAL A 419 -6.90 4.25 -1.79
N HIS A 420 -7.24 2.97 -2.02
CA HIS A 420 -6.37 2.05 -2.74
C HIS A 420 -6.06 2.56 -4.16
N ALA A 421 -7.09 2.95 -4.92
CA ALA A 421 -6.93 3.44 -6.28
C ALA A 421 -6.09 4.72 -6.36
N MET A 422 -6.21 5.63 -5.38
CA MET A 422 -5.39 6.85 -5.33
C MET A 422 -3.89 6.54 -5.22
N ILE A 423 -3.51 5.57 -4.37
CA ILE A 423 -2.10 5.19 -4.18
C ILE A 423 -1.57 4.44 -5.39
N GLU A 424 -2.36 3.47 -5.88
CA GLU A 424 -1.99 2.64 -7.03
C GLU A 424 -1.97 3.43 -8.34
N GLU A 425 -2.78 4.48 -8.50
CA GLU A 425 -2.66 5.44 -9.62
C GLU A 425 -1.23 5.97 -9.71
N THR A 426 -0.68 6.45 -8.60
CA THR A 426 0.66 7.04 -8.55
C THR A 426 1.75 6.00 -8.81
N ARG A 427 1.64 4.80 -8.24
CA ARG A 427 2.61 3.72 -8.41
C ARG A 427 2.61 3.16 -9.83
N LEU A 428 1.43 2.93 -10.42
CA LEU A 428 1.30 2.48 -11.80
C LEU A 428 1.76 3.55 -12.79
N PHE A 429 1.48 4.83 -12.53
CA PHE A 429 1.99 5.93 -13.35
C PHE A 429 3.53 5.95 -13.39
N PHE A 430 4.19 5.84 -12.24
CA PHE A 430 5.65 5.71 -12.18
C PHE A 430 6.14 4.45 -12.88
N THR A 431 5.47 3.32 -12.68
CA THR A 431 5.81 2.03 -13.30
C THR A 431 5.74 2.11 -14.83
N ASP A 432 4.70 2.73 -15.39
CA ASP A 432 4.51 2.91 -16.84
C ASP A 432 5.66 3.70 -17.46
N LEU A 433 6.03 4.83 -16.84
CA LEU A 433 7.16 5.65 -17.30
C LEU A 433 8.48 4.88 -17.17
N LEU A 434 8.67 4.11 -16.10
CA LEU A 434 9.89 3.33 -15.91
C LEU A 434 10.01 2.18 -16.90
N GLN A 435 8.93 1.44 -17.15
CA GLN A 435 8.96 0.26 -18.02
C GLN A 435 9.14 0.66 -19.49
N ASN A 436 8.52 1.77 -19.91
CA ASN A 436 8.52 2.25 -21.29
C ASN A 436 9.59 3.32 -21.58
N ASP A 437 10.47 3.60 -20.62
CA ASP A 437 11.41 4.74 -20.67
C ASP A 437 10.73 6.08 -21.04
N GLY A 438 9.54 6.29 -20.48
CA GLY A 438 8.74 7.48 -20.71
C GLY A 438 9.41 8.75 -20.17
N ASN A 439 9.08 9.88 -20.78
CA ASN A 439 9.62 11.18 -20.43
C ASN A 439 9.23 11.55 -18.99
N LEU A 440 10.21 11.71 -18.10
CA LEU A 440 9.97 11.98 -16.68
C LEU A 440 9.25 13.31 -16.43
N LEU A 441 9.26 14.25 -17.38
CA LEU A 441 8.52 15.51 -17.26
C LEU A 441 7.01 15.28 -17.24
N GLN A 442 6.54 14.08 -17.63
CA GLN A 442 5.15 13.66 -17.49
C GLN A 442 4.69 13.58 -16.02
N PHE A 443 5.61 13.55 -15.05
CA PHE A 443 5.27 13.75 -13.64
C PHE A 443 4.68 15.14 -13.36
N ILE A 444 4.97 16.15 -14.18
CA ILE A 444 4.39 17.50 -14.06
C ILE A 444 3.05 17.58 -14.79
N ASP A 445 3.02 17.17 -16.05
CA ASP A 445 1.82 17.17 -16.88
C ASP A 445 1.83 16.01 -17.85
N SER A 446 0.71 15.30 -17.94
CA SER A 446 0.57 14.11 -18.76
C SER A 446 -0.81 14.08 -19.39
N ASP A 447 -0.89 13.53 -20.60
CA ASP A 447 -2.13 13.27 -21.32
C ASP A 447 -2.80 11.95 -20.92
N PHE A 448 -2.26 11.24 -19.94
CA PHE A 448 -2.84 10.01 -19.41
C PHE A 448 -2.72 9.90 -17.88
N THR A 449 -3.53 9.01 -17.30
CA THR A 449 -3.36 8.54 -15.93
C THR A 449 -3.92 7.11 -15.77
N TYR A 450 -3.87 6.56 -14.57
CA TYR A 450 -4.49 5.27 -14.24
C TYR A 450 -5.79 5.47 -13.47
N LEU A 451 -6.89 4.95 -14.01
CA LEU A 451 -8.22 5.10 -13.42
C LEU A 451 -8.96 3.77 -13.38
N ASN A 452 -9.73 3.58 -12.32
CA ASN A 452 -10.82 2.61 -12.26
C ASN A 452 -12.16 3.37 -12.19
N ASP A 453 -13.27 2.64 -12.15
CA ASP A 453 -14.61 3.20 -12.12
C ASP A 453 -14.82 4.22 -10.98
N ARG A 454 -14.22 3.95 -9.82
CA ARG A 454 -14.42 4.73 -8.61
C ARG A 454 -13.61 6.01 -8.60
N LEU A 455 -12.37 5.95 -9.04
CA LEU A 455 -11.47 7.10 -9.12
C LEU A 455 -11.86 8.03 -10.28
N ALA A 456 -12.29 7.48 -11.42
CA ALA A 456 -12.83 8.27 -12.52
C ALA A 456 -14.03 9.13 -12.07
N ARG A 457 -14.99 8.51 -11.37
CA ARG A 457 -16.13 9.22 -10.75
C ARG A 457 -15.70 10.24 -9.69
N PHE A 458 -14.66 9.94 -8.91
CA PHE A 458 -14.12 10.89 -7.94
C PHE A 458 -13.47 12.11 -8.60
N TYR A 459 -12.90 11.93 -9.79
CA TYR A 459 -12.27 12.98 -10.59
C TYR A 459 -13.21 13.76 -11.50
N ASP A 460 -14.47 13.34 -11.62
CA ASP A 460 -15.41 13.87 -12.60
C ASP A 460 -14.88 13.70 -14.04
N LEU A 461 -14.31 12.51 -14.32
CA LEU A 461 -13.81 12.09 -15.63
C LEU A 461 -14.74 11.06 -16.27
N PRO A 462 -14.63 10.82 -17.60
CA PRO A 462 -15.38 9.79 -18.29
C PRO A 462 -15.29 8.44 -17.57
N GLU A 463 -16.39 7.70 -17.57
CA GLU A 463 -16.48 6.44 -16.84
C GLU A 463 -15.47 5.41 -17.35
N VAL A 464 -14.89 4.68 -16.40
CA VAL A 464 -14.00 3.55 -16.66
C VAL A 464 -14.67 2.31 -16.10
N ASP A 465 -14.69 1.23 -16.86
CA ASP A 465 -15.35 0.00 -16.47
C ASP A 465 -14.52 -0.82 -15.46
N GLY A 466 -15.10 -1.13 -14.31
CA GLY A 466 -14.58 -2.05 -13.29
C GLY A 466 -13.62 -1.45 -12.25
N SER A 467 -13.28 -2.28 -11.26
CA SER A 467 -12.44 -1.95 -10.10
C SER A 467 -10.94 -1.92 -10.39
N ALA A 468 -10.50 -2.59 -11.47
CA ALA A 468 -9.10 -2.61 -11.89
C ALA A 468 -8.69 -1.27 -12.52
N LEU A 469 -7.53 -0.75 -12.10
CA LEU A 469 -6.93 0.45 -12.70
C LEU A 469 -6.47 0.17 -14.13
N LYS A 470 -6.81 1.05 -15.05
CA LYS A 470 -6.43 0.99 -16.47
C LYS A 470 -5.75 2.30 -16.86
N ARG A 471 -4.81 2.23 -17.80
CA ARG A 471 -4.23 3.41 -18.44
C ARG A 471 -5.32 4.09 -19.28
N VAL A 472 -5.60 5.36 -19.02
CA VAL A 472 -6.67 6.12 -19.66
C VAL A 472 -6.13 7.46 -20.17
N SER A 473 -6.42 7.77 -21.43
CA SER A 473 -6.16 9.11 -21.99
C SER A 473 -7.09 10.13 -21.36
N LEU A 474 -6.53 11.25 -20.94
CA LEU A 474 -7.25 12.36 -20.34
C LEU A 474 -7.89 13.22 -21.45
N PRO A 475 -9.08 13.79 -21.19
CA PRO A 475 -9.68 14.76 -22.11
C PRO A 475 -8.76 15.95 -22.40
N GLU A 476 -8.90 16.54 -23.58
CA GLU A 476 -8.15 17.76 -23.92
C GLU A 476 -8.39 18.84 -22.87
N ARG A 477 -7.31 19.52 -22.46
CA ARG A 477 -7.33 20.53 -21.39
C ARG A 477 -7.84 19.98 -20.05
N SER A 478 -7.68 18.70 -19.74
CA SER A 478 -7.93 18.18 -18.39
C SER A 478 -7.16 18.99 -17.34
N VAL A 479 -7.72 19.12 -16.13
CA VAL A 479 -6.96 19.62 -14.96
C VAL A 479 -6.12 18.52 -14.33
N ARG A 480 -6.37 17.26 -14.68
CA ARG A 480 -5.61 16.08 -14.26
C ARG A 480 -4.40 15.89 -15.16
N GLY A 481 -3.53 14.94 -14.81
CA GLY A 481 -2.26 14.67 -15.49
C GLY A 481 -1.08 15.06 -14.61
N GLY A 482 -0.07 14.18 -14.50
CA GLY A 482 1.05 14.37 -13.58
C GLY A 482 0.68 14.29 -12.09
N VAL A 483 1.70 14.08 -11.25
CA VAL A 483 1.54 13.76 -9.82
C VAL A 483 1.00 14.93 -8.99
N LEU A 484 1.20 16.17 -9.46
CA LEU A 484 0.68 17.39 -8.84
C LEU A 484 -0.85 17.38 -8.68
N THR A 485 -1.55 16.62 -9.53
CA THR A 485 -3.01 16.65 -9.62
C THR A 485 -3.65 15.31 -9.27
N GLN A 486 -2.85 14.35 -8.80
CA GLN A 486 -3.34 13.08 -8.26
C GLN A 486 -3.82 13.27 -6.82
N ALA A 487 -4.92 12.61 -6.47
CA ALA A 487 -5.55 12.80 -5.16
C ALA A 487 -4.68 12.31 -4.01
N SER A 488 -3.86 11.28 -4.24
CA SER A 488 -2.93 10.75 -3.25
C SER A 488 -2.01 11.86 -2.70
N VAL A 489 -1.43 12.66 -3.60
CA VAL A 489 -0.60 13.83 -3.30
C VAL A 489 -1.42 14.96 -2.68
N LEU A 490 -2.56 15.29 -3.28
CA LEU A 490 -3.42 16.40 -2.82
C LEU A 490 -3.97 16.18 -1.40
N LYS A 491 -4.17 14.91 -1.03
CA LYS A 491 -4.64 14.48 0.28
C LYS A 491 -3.53 14.51 1.34
N VAL A 492 -2.31 14.07 1.03
CA VAL A 492 -1.19 14.09 2.00
C VAL A 492 -0.60 15.48 2.21
N THR A 493 -0.95 16.45 1.35
CA THR A 493 -0.58 17.86 1.46
C THR A 493 -1.69 18.73 2.09
N ALA A 494 -2.69 18.11 2.72
CA ALA A 494 -3.79 18.79 3.41
C ALA A 494 -3.97 18.28 4.85
N ASN A 495 -4.67 19.06 5.69
CA ASN A 495 -4.94 18.71 7.09
C ASN A 495 -6.32 18.03 7.29
N GLY A 496 -7.02 17.68 6.21
CA GLY A 496 -8.33 17.04 6.21
C GLY A 496 -9.53 17.99 6.32
N THR A 497 -9.44 19.05 7.13
CA THR A 497 -10.56 20.02 7.24
C THR A 497 -10.47 21.15 6.22
N ARG A 498 -9.25 21.59 5.92
CA ARG A 498 -8.91 22.66 4.99
C ARG A 498 -7.71 22.26 4.13
N THR A 499 -7.56 22.95 3.01
CA THR A 499 -6.33 22.90 2.24
C THR A 499 -5.26 23.73 2.94
N SER A 500 -3.99 23.49 2.63
CA SER A 500 -2.87 24.28 3.15
C SER A 500 -1.96 24.68 1.98
N PRO A 501 -2.09 25.90 1.45
CA PRO A 501 -1.20 26.40 0.41
C PRO A 501 0.27 26.33 0.83
N VAL A 502 0.56 26.60 2.11
CA VAL A 502 1.93 26.53 2.63
C VAL A 502 2.48 25.10 2.54
N LEU A 503 1.75 24.09 3.02
CA LEU A 503 2.20 22.69 2.96
C LEU A 503 2.32 22.19 1.51
N ARG A 504 1.37 22.57 0.65
CA ARG A 504 1.40 22.26 -0.79
C ARG A 504 2.59 22.91 -1.48
N GLY A 505 2.85 24.17 -1.16
CA GLY A 505 3.95 24.96 -1.68
C GLY A 505 5.31 24.37 -1.32
N VAL A 506 5.52 24.09 -0.03
CA VAL A 506 6.71 23.39 0.46
C VAL A 506 6.86 22.04 -0.24
N TRP A 507 5.77 21.27 -0.37
CA TRP A 507 5.81 19.97 -1.05
C TRP A 507 6.26 20.10 -2.51
N VAL A 508 5.76 21.07 -3.28
CA VAL A 508 6.18 21.30 -4.67
C VAL A 508 7.65 21.72 -4.72
N LEU A 509 8.07 22.65 -3.87
CA LEU A 509 9.45 23.11 -3.82
C LEU A 509 10.42 21.96 -3.53
N GLU A 510 10.14 21.13 -2.53
CA GLU A 510 11.03 20.04 -2.11
C GLU A 510 10.99 18.81 -3.01
N ASN A 511 9.80 18.41 -3.47
CA ASN A 511 9.61 17.13 -4.17
C ASN A 511 9.64 17.28 -5.68
N ILE A 512 9.36 18.46 -6.23
CA ILE A 512 9.43 18.71 -7.67
C ILE A 512 10.66 19.54 -8.04
N LEU A 513 10.90 20.65 -7.33
CA LEU A 513 11.93 21.62 -7.71
C LEU A 513 13.28 21.45 -7.01
N GLY A 514 13.38 20.56 -6.02
CA GLY A 514 14.62 20.33 -5.25
C GLY A 514 15.06 21.51 -4.39
N ARG A 515 14.15 22.44 -4.07
CA ARG A 515 14.42 23.63 -3.25
C ARG A 515 13.87 23.41 -1.86
N LYS A 516 14.73 23.45 -0.84
CA LYS A 516 14.32 23.35 0.56
C LYS A 516 14.04 24.74 1.12
N PRO A 517 12.79 25.07 1.49
CA PRO A 517 12.50 26.33 2.17
C PRO A 517 13.25 26.41 3.50
N LEU A 518 13.63 27.63 3.90
CA LEU A 518 14.19 27.85 5.24
C LEU A 518 13.15 27.45 6.30
N PRO A 519 13.58 26.87 7.44
CA PRO A 519 12.65 26.61 8.54
C PRO A 519 11.99 27.94 8.98
N PRO A 520 10.76 27.88 9.50
CA PRO A 520 10.11 29.08 10.01
C PRO A 520 10.97 29.71 11.12
N PRO A 521 10.97 31.05 11.23
CA PRO A 521 11.60 31.74 12.36
C PRO A 521 11.13 31.19 13.71
N PRO A 522 11.98 31.16 14.76
CA PRO A 522 11.62 30.60 16.07
C PRO A 522 10.34 31.19 16.69
N ASP A 523 10.00 32.43 16.33
CA ASP A 523 8.83 33.20 16.79
C ASP A 523 7.61 33.11 15.86
N ALA A 524 7.69 32.36 14.75
CA ALA A 524 6.61 32.29 13.75
C ALA A 524 5.29 31.71 14.30
N GLY A 525 5.34 30.92 15.36
CA GLY A 525 4.15 30.40 16.07
C GLY A 525 3.60 31.33 17.16
N SER A 526 4.31 32.41 17.48
CA SER A 526 3.97 33.37 18.56
C SER A 526 3.15 34.55 18.06
N ILE A 527 3.09 34.74 16.74
CA ILE A 527 2.35 35.81 16.07
C ILE A 527 1.11 35.18 15.44
N ASP A 528 0.02 35.08 16.19
CA ASP A 528 -1.29 34.79 15.59
C ASP A 528 -1.77 36.05 14.85
N PRO A 529 -1.76 36.09 13.51
CA PRO A 529 -2.27 37.26 12.80
C PRO A 529 -3.77 37.41 13.10
N ASP A 530 -4.24 38.66 13.23
CA ASP A 530 -5.67 38.93 13.39
C ASP A 530 -6.43 38.58 12.09
N THR A 531 -6.83 37.32 11.98
CA THR A 531 -7.59 36.77 10.86
C THR A 531 -9.08 37.13 10.91
N ARG A 532 -9.54 37.90 11.92
CA ARG A 532 -10.93 38.36 11.99
C ARG A 532 -11.28 39.15 10.71
N GLY A 533 -12.45 38.87 10.16
CA GLY A 533 -12.94 39.47 8.91
C GLY A 533 -12.35 38.89 7.61
N THR A 534 -11.48 37.88 7.67
CA THR A 534 -11.07 37.13 6.46
C THR A 534 -12.03 35.97 6.19
N THR A 535 -12.41 35.78 4.94
CA THR A 535 -13.32 34.70 4.52
C THR A 535 -12.60 33.61 3.73
N THR A 536 -11.42 33.91 3.17
CA THR A 536 -10.62 32.98 2.37
C THR A 536 -9.23 32.69 2.96
N ILE A 537 -8.65 31.55 2.60
CA ILE A 537 -7.26 31.21 2.96
C ILE A 537 -6.27 32.22 2.37
N ARG A 538 -6.58 32.76 1.19
CA ARG A 538 -5.78 33.80 0.51
C ARG A 538 -5.66 35.07 1.36
N GLU A 539 -6.76 35.53 1.91
CA GLU A 539 -6.78 36.70 2.79
C GLU A 539 -6.07 36.45 4.13
N GLN A 540 -6.24 35.24 4.69
CA GLN A 540 -5.52 34.83 5.91
C GLN A 540 -4.00 34.87 5.70
N LEU A 541 -3.51 34.29 4.61
CA LEU A 541 -2.08 34.32 4.27
C LEU A 541 -1.60 35.73 3.94
N LYS A 542 -2.38 36.53 3.22
CA LYS A 542 -2.02 37.94 2.95
C LYS A 542 -1.84 38.71 4.25
N LYS A 543 -2.71 38.52 5.25
CA LYS A 543 -2.55 39.12 6.57
C LYS A 543 -1.32 38.59 7.32
N HIS A 544 -1.04 37.28 7.21
CA HIS A 544 0.15 36.66 7.80
C HIS A 544 1.47 37.18 7.19
N GLN A 545 1.43 37.55 5.90
CA GLN A 545 2.56 38.14 5.16
C GLN A 545 2.77 39.65 5.43
N ASN A 546 2.01 40.29 6.32
CA ASN A 546 2.14 41.73 6.55
C ASN A 546 3.48 42.14 7.18
N SER A 547 4.28 41.20 7.72
CA SER A 547 5.67 41.44 8.12
C SER A 547 6.65 41.12 6.99
N GLU A 548 7.68 41.94 6.86
CA GLU A 548 8.72 41.77 5.83
C GLU A 548 9.48 40.42 5.97
N THR A 549 9.65 39.95 7.20
CA THR A 549 10.26 38.66 7.53
C THR A 549 9.46 37.47 7.00
N CYS A 550 8.13 37.47 7.20
CA CYS A 550 7.25 36.41 6.68
C CYS A 550 7.11 36.50 5.15
N ALA A 551 6.97 37.71 4.60
CA ALA A 551 6.83 37.93 3.16
C ALA A 551 8.03 37.41 2.34
N SER A 552 9.24 37.44 2.90
CA SER A 552 10.44 36.94 2.21
C SER A 552 10.34 35.46 1.83
N CYS A 553 9.98 34.60 2.78
CA CYS A 553 9.82 33.15 2.54
C CYS A 553 8.54 32.84 1.77
N HIS A 554 7.41 33.47 2.14
CA HIS A 554 6.12 33.19 1.54
C HIS A 554 6.02 33.57 0.05
N ARG A 555 6.82 34.54 -0.42
CA ARG A 555 6.95 34.84 -1.86
C ARG A 555 7.37 33.63 -2.71
N GLN A 556 8.08 32.66 -2.12
CA GLN A 556 8.50 31.44 -2.80
C GLN A 556 7.55 30.27 -2.54
N ILE A 557 7.02 30.17 -1.32
CA ILE A 557 6.21 29.02 -0.86
C ILE A 557 4.77 29.11 -1.36
N ASP A 558 4.14 30.27 -1.21
CA ASP A 558 2.68 30.36 -1.38
C ASP A 558 2.22 30.20 -2.83
N PRO A 559 2.90 30.75 -3.87
CA PRO A 559 2.40 30.64 -5.24
C PRO A 559 2.25 29.18 -5.72
N PRO A 560 3.24 28.27 -5.58
CA PRO A 560 3.03 26.86 -5.91
C PRO A 560 1.86 26.21 -5.14
N GLY A 561 1.64 26.63 -3.89
CA GLY A 561 0.49 26.22 -3.09
C GLY A 561 -0.85 26.71 -3.65
N PHE A 562 -0.92 27.96 -4.06
CA PHE A 562 -2.11 28.58 -4.66
C PHE A 562 -2.51 27.90 -5.97
N ALA A 563 -1.55 27.50 -6.80
CA ALA A 563 -1.82 26.77 -8.04
C ALA A 563 -2.64 25.48 -7.79
N LEU A 564 -2.50 24.87 -6.60
CA LEU A 564 -3.18 23.66 -6.19
C LEU A 564 -4.49 23.94 -5.41
N GLU A 565 -4.83 25.18 -5.09
CA GLU A 565 -6.02 25.50 -4.28
C GLU A 565 -7.35 25.16 -4.97
N SER A 566 -7.36 24.99 -6.29
CA SER A 566 -8.52 24.45 -7.01
C SER A 566 -8.76 22.96 -6.76
N PHE A 567 -7.95 22.31 -5.91
CA PHE A 567 -8.21 20.97 -5.41
C PHE A 567 -8.52 21.00 -3.92
N ASP A 568 -9.59 20.34 -3.50
CA ASP A 568 -9.99 20.26 -2.11
C ASP A 568 -9.06 19.34 -1.28
N PRO A 569 -9.27 19.21 0.05
CA PRO A 569 -8.46 18.33 0.92
C PRO A 569 -8.56 16.84 0.60
N ALA A 570 -9.60 16.40 -0.10
CA ALA A 570 -9.75 15.01 -0.55
C ALA A 570 -9.11 14.78 -1.94
N GLY A 571 -8.81 15.85 -2.67
CA GLY A 571 -8.21 15.83 -4.00
C GLY A 571 -9.20 16.01 -5.15
N GLN A 572 -10.46 16.39 -4.88
CA GLN A 572 -11.43 16.73 -5.93
C GLN A 572 -11.21 18.15 -6.43
N TRP A 573 -11.54 18.38 -7.70
CA TRP A 573 -11.56 19.72 -8.26
C TRP A 573 -12.68 20.57 -7.62
N ARG A 574 -12.40 21.85 -7.35
CA ARG A 574 -13.35 22.82 -6.81
C ARG A 574 -13.18 24.20 -7.43
N LYS A 575 -14.28 24.94 -7.53
CA LYS A 575 -14.32 26.36 -7.91
C LYS A 575 -14.62 27.29 -6.74
N VAL A 576 -15.21 26.75 -5.67
CA VAL A 576 -15.60 27.48 -4.45
C VAL A 576 -15.22 26.66 -3.22
N TYR A 577 -14.99 27.33 -2.09
CA TYR A 577 -14.81 26.67 -0.80
C TYR A 577 -16.14 26.08 -0.29
N ARG A 578 -16.07 25.11 0.65
CA ARG A 578 -17.23 24.49 1.29
C ARG A 578 -17.31 24.92 2.76
N THR A 579 -18.45 25.42 3.21
CA THR A 579 -18.70 25.78 4.62
C THR A 579 -19.82 24.96 5.25
N LEU A 580 -19.71 24.74 6.57
CA LEU A 580 -20.78 24.17 7.38
C LEU A 580 -21.62 25.27 8.04
N ASP A 581 -21.14 26.51 8.01
CA ASP A 581 -21.82 27.65 8.62
C ASP A 581 -23.09 27.97 7.84
N GLY A 582 -24.19 28.22 8.56
CA GLY A 582 -25.48 28.50 7.95
C GLY A 582 -26.21 27.27 7.39
N VAL A 583 -25.59 26.08 7.30
CA VAL A 583 -26.24 24.85 6.80
C VAL A 583 -27.54 24.56 7.57
N GLU A 584 -27.51 24.57 8.89
CA GLU A 584 -28.70 24.29 9.71
C GLU A 584 -29.77 25.39 9.60
N LYS A 585 -29.36 26.65 9.36
CA LYS A 585 -30.29 27.75 9.11
C LYS A 585 -30.99 27.55 7.76
N VAL A 586 -30.24 27.24 6.71
CA VAL A 586 -30.79 26.96 5.38
C VAL A 586 -31.70 25.74 5.41
N LYS A 587 -31.30 24.63 6.05
CA LYS A 587 -32.15 23.45 6.22
C LYS A 587 -33.49 23.76 6.88
N ARG A 588 -33.50 24.62 7.91
CA ARG A 588 -34.75 25.02 8.60
C ARG A 588 -35.70 25.83 7.72
N HIS A 589 -35.16 26.62 6.79
CA HIS A 589 -35.94 27.54 5.95
C HIS A 589 -36.10 27.04 4.50
N ARG A 590 -35.56 25.86 4.18
CA ARG A 590 -35.65 25.27 2.83
C ARG A 590 -37.12 24.95 2.53
N PRO A 591 -37.71 25.48 1.44
CA PRO A 591 -39.09 25.20 1.08
C PRO A 591 -39.28 23.69 0.93
N GLN A 592 -40.20 23.12 1.71
CA GLN A 592 -40.48 21.69 1.63
C GLN A 592 -41.55 21.46 0.55
N PRO A 593 -41.44 20.39 -0.25
CA PRO A 593 -42.51 20.03 -1.18
C PRO A 593 -43.81 19.77 -0.39
N PRO A 594 -44.98 20.17 -0.95
CA PRO A 594 -46.25 19.92 -0.29
C PRO A 594 -46.46 18.41 -0.09
N PRO A 595 -47.02 17.99 1.05
CA PRO A 595 -47.38 16.58 1.25
C PRO A 595 -48.37 16.12 0.19
N ALA A 596 -48.27 14.86 -0.23
CA ALA A 596 -49.35 14.22 -0.97
C ALA A 596 -50.66 14.25 -0.14
N PRO A 597 -51.84 14.37 -0.77
CA PRO A 597 -53.13 14.38 -0.06
C PRO A 597 -53.25 13.22 0.92
N GLY A 598 -53.58 13.52 2.19
CA GLY A 598 -53.71 12.52 3.25
C GLY A 598 -52.42 12.10 3.97
N VAL A 599 -51.24 12.60 3.57
CA VAL A 599 -49.95 12.21 4.16
C VAL A 599 -49.41 13.30 5.08
N LYS A 600 -49.13 12.99 6.36
CA LYS A 600 -48.36 13.89 7.25
C LYS A 600 -46.85 13.60 7.11
N LEU A 601 -46.10 14.57 6.60
CA LEU A 601 -44.63 14.47 6.54
C LEU A 601 -44.03 14.61 7.95
N ARG A 602 -43.43 13.54 8.49
CA ARG A 602 -42.68 13.57 9.76
C ARG A 602 -41.16 13.53 9.51
N GLY A 603 -40.47 14.63 9.78
CA GLY A 603 -38.99 14.72 9.78
C GLY A 603 -38.47 16.06 9.26
N ARG A 604 -37.29 16.49 9.73
CA ARG A 604 -36.57 17.66 9.18
C ARG A 604 -35.87 17.26 7.87
N ASP A 605 -36.20 18.00 6.80
CA ASP A 605 -35.65 18.00 5.44
C ASP A 605 -35.95 16.77 4.54
N ILE A 606 -36.87 16.93 3.60
CA ILE A 606 -37.30 15.92 2.61
C ILE A 606 -36.45 16.00 1.34
N LEU A 607 -35.82 17.15 1.09
CA LEU A 607 -35.00 17.46 -0.08
C LEU A 607 -33.57 16.89 0.00
N GLY A 608 -33.36 15.87 0.85
CA GLY A 608 -32.08 15.19 1.03
C GLY A 608 -31.08 15.95 1.92
N PRO A 609 -29.94 15.33 2.24
CA PRO A 609 -28.91 15.98 3.04
C PRO A 609 -28.34 17.19 2.28
N LEU A 610 -28.32 18.35 2.94
CA LEU A 610 -27.47 19.49 2.57
C LEU A 610 -26.24 19.46 3.49
N PRO A 611 -25.14 18.77 3.11
CA PRO A 611 -24.05 18.51 4.04
C PRO A 611 -23.15 19.75 4.21
N TYR A 612 -23.07 20.62 3.20
CA TYR A 612 -22.33 21.88 3.19
C TYR A 612 -23.03 22.93 2.31
N LEU A 613 -22.59 24.19 2.41
CA LEU A 613 -22.93 25.28 1.49
C LEU A 613 -21.69 25.71 0.69
N PRO A 614 -21.86 26.19 -0.55
CA PRO A 614 -20.79 26.91 -1.24
C PRO A 614 -20.45 28.18 -0.46
N ALA A 615 -19.16 28.47 -0.37
CA ALA A 615 -18.61 29.69 0.21
C ALA A 615 -17.92 30.50 -0.89
N GLU A 616 -16.86 31.23 -0.54
CA GLU A 616 -16.14 32.10 -1.47
C GLU A 616 -15.52 31.35 -2.67
N PRO A 617 -15.37 32.03 -3.82
CA PRO A 617 -14.59 31.53 -4.95
C PRO A 617 -13.14 31.21 -4.57
N VAL A 618 -12.58 30.21 -5.24
CA VAL A 618 -11.15 29.87 -5.12
C VAL A 618 -10.34 30.76 -6.04
N ASP A 619 -9.34 31.46 -5.48
CA ASP A 619 -8.29 32.13 -6.24
C ASP A 619 -7.03 31.27 -6.29
N ALA A 620 -6.83 30.59 -7.43
CA ALA A 620 -5.66 29.76 -7.69
C ALA A 620 -4.56 30.48 -8.48
N SER A 621 -4.67 31.80 -8.68
CA SER A 621 -3.67 32.58 -9.40
C SER A 621 -2.46 32.89 -8.54
N GLY A 622 -1.32 33.20 -9.14
CA GLY A 622 -0.14 33.60 -8.39
C GLY A 622 0.97 34.16 -9.26
N LYS A 623 1.99 34.70 -8.58
CA LYS A 623 3.20 35.25 -9.19
C LYS A 623 4.41 34.57 -8.57
N LEU A 624 5.26 33.97 -9.41
CA LEU A 624 6.50 33.33 -9.00
C LEU A 624 7.60 34.36 -8.75
N LEU A 625 8.68 33.93 -8.09
CA LEU A 625 9.82 34.79 -7.75
C LEU A 625 10.50 35.39 -8.99
N ASN A 626 10.53 34.66 -10.10
CA ASN A 626 11.08 35.12 -11.38
C ASN A 626 10.16 36.09 -12.13
N GLY A 627 8.98 36.42 -11.57
CA GLY A 627 8.03 37.36 -12.13
C GLY A 627 6.92 36.75 -12.99
N GLU A 628 7.01 35.46 -13.34
CA GLU A 628 5.97 34.77 -14.10
C GLU A 628 4.63 34.72 -13.33
N ILE A 629 3.53 34.86 -14.06
CA ILE A 629 2.17 34.90 -13.52
C ILE A 629 1.40 33.71 -14.08
N PHE A 630 0.58 33.06 -13.25
CA PHE A 630 -0.31 31.99 -13.65
C PHE A 630 -1.73 32.23 -13.11
N SER A 631 -2.74 31.76 -13.84
CA SER A 631 -4.15 31.83 -13.42
C SER A 631 -4.65 30.60 -12.68
N GLY A 632 -3.93 29.48 -12.78
CA GLY A 632 -4.25 28.22 -12.10
C GLY A 632 -3.30 27.09 -12.48
N ILE A 633 -3.70 25.85 -12.16
CA ILE A 633 -2.83 24.66 -12.27
C ILE A 633 -2.26 24.41 -13.68
N ARG A 634 -3.03 24.68 -14.74
CA ARG A 634 -2.57 24.42 -16.12
C ARG A 634 -1.41 25.33 -16.50
N ASP A 635 -1.57 26.64 -16.30
CA ASP A 635 -0.52 27.63 -16.53
C ASP A 635 0.71 27.34 -15.66
N PHE A 636 0.48 26.95 -14.40
CA PHE A 636 1.57 26.62 -13.48
C PHE A 636 2.38 25.41 -13.94
N LYS A 637 1.73 24.33 -14.38
CA LYS A 637 2.41 23.19 -14.99
C LYS A 637 3.20 23.58 -16.24
N ALA A 638 2.60 24.39 -17.11
CA ALA A 638 3.27 24.88 -18.32
C ALA A 638 4.52 25.71 -18.01
N ILE A 639 4.51 26.48 -16.91
CA ILE A 639 5.68 27.19 -16.41
C ILE A 639 6.74 26.21 -15.89
N LEU A 640 6.35 25.24 -15.07
CA LEU A 640 7.29 24.23 -14.53
C LEU A 640 8.02 23.46 -15.66
N LEU A 641 7.31 23.12 -16.73
CA LEU A 641 7.86 22.41 -17.89
C LEU A 641 8.92 23.22 -18.67
N ARG A 642 9.07 24.52 -18.42
CA ARG A 642 10.15 25.34 -19.00
C ARG A 642 11.49 25.12 -18.29
N GLU A 643 11.50 24.42 -17.16
CA GLU A 643 12.68 24.17 -16.33
C GLU A 643 12.98 22.65 -16.22
N PRO A 644 13.08 21.91 -17.34
CA PRO A 644 13.17 20.44 -17.32
C PRO A 644 14.42 19.94 -16.61
N LYS A 645 15.53 20.70 -16.68
CA LYS A 645 16.79 20.38 -15.98
C LYS A 645 16.64 20.41 -14.47
N ILE A 646 15.86 21.34 -13.93
CA ILE A 646 15.63 21.44 -12.47
C ILE A 646 14.83 20.24 -11.97
N ILE A 647 13.76 19.88 -12.69
CA ILE A 647 12.91 18.74 -12.35
C ILE A 647 13.71 17.43 -12.42
N SER A 648 14.42 17.23 -13.53
CA SER A 648 15.24 16.03 -13.77
C SER A 648 16.34 15.88 -12.72
N ARG A 649 17.06 16.97 -12.39
CA ARG A 649 18.12 16.97 -11.38
C ARG A 649 17.59 16.61 -10.00
N ASN A 650 16.44 17.16 -9.59
CA ASN A 650 15.86 16.83 -8.30
C ASN A 650 15.43 15.36 -8.22
N LEU A 651 14.82 14.82 -9.29
CA LEU A 651 14.49 13.41 -9.34
C LEU A 651 15.74 12.52 -9.28
N ALA A 652 16.79 12.87 -10.03
CA ALA A 652 18.09 12.19 -9.98
C ALA A 652 18.68 12.20 -8.57
N ALA A 653 18.66 13.35 -7.88
CA ALA A 653 19.14 13.47 -6.50
C ALA A 653 18.31 12.64 -5.50
N LYS A 654 16.98 12.59 -5.68
CA LYS A 654 16.07 11.75 -4.87
C LYS A 654 16.35 10.27 -5.07
N LEU A 655 16.51 9.83 -6.32
CA LEU A 655 16.88 8.44 -6.66
C LEU A 655 18.25 8.10 -6.10
N LEU A 656 19.24 8.98 -6.22
CA LEU A 656 20.59 8.78 -5.69
C LEU A 656 20.55 8.61 -4.17
N THR A 657 19.79 9.48 -3.49
CA THR A 657 19.61 9.39 -2.03
C THR A 657 18.98 8.07 -1.63
N PHE A 658 17.96 7.62 -2.37
CA PHE A 658 17.31 6.36 -2.11
C PHE A 658 18.23 5.15 -2.37
N ALA A 659 19.02 5.22 -3.43
CA ALA A 659 19.91 4.15 -3.88
C ALA A 659 21.16 3.98 -3.00
N THR A 660 21.71 5.08 -2.50
CA THR A 660 22.98 5.10 -1.75
C THR A 660 22.81 5.29 -0.25
N GLY A 661 21.66 5.83 0.19
CA GLY A 661 21.43 6.24 1.57
C GLY A 661 22.12 7.56 1.96
N ARG A 662 22.87 8.21 1.04
CA ARG A 662 23.55 9.49 1.24
C ARG A 662 22.77 10.61 0.54
N ARG A 663 22.57 11.73 1.22
CA ARG A 663 21.98 12.92 0.57
C ARG A 663 22.96 13.52 -0.42
N SER A 664 22.45 14.03 -1.54
CA SER A 664 23.26 14.81 -2.48
C SER A 664 23.83 16.06 -1.79
N GLU A 665 25.10 16.32 -2.02
CA GLU A 665 25.85 17.48 -1.53
C GLU A 665 26.16 18.44 -2.68
N PRO A 666 26.56 19.69 -2.41
CA PRO A 666 26.93 20.64 -3.48
C PRO A 666 28.01 20.12 -4.43
N GLY A 667 28.93 19.28 -3.95
CA GLY A 667 29.96 18.63 -4.78
C GLY A 667 29.41 17.64 -5.81
N ASP A 668 28.21 17.10 -5.60
CA ASP A 668 27.58 16.13 -6.51
C ASP A 668 26.88 16.81 -7.71
N LEU A 669 26.71 18.14 -7.67
CA LEU A 669 25.90 18.87 -8.66
C LEU A 669 26.43 18.74 -10.09
N LEU A 670 27.75 18.76 -10.28
CA LEU A 670 28.36 18.63 -11.60
C LEU A 670 28.03 17.26 -12.23
N GLU A 671 28.11 16.20 -11.43
CA GLU A 671 27.83 14.84 -11.91
C GLU A 671 26.32 14.66 -12.14
N LEU A 672 25.46 15.19 -11.27
CA LEU A 672 24.00 15.21 -11.51
C LEU A 672 23.64 15.98 -12.80
N ASP A 673 24.31 17.09 -13.08
CA ASP A 673 24.14 17.85 -14.33
C ASP A 673 24.58 17.05 -15.54
N ARG A 674 25.65 16.26 -15.43
CA ARG A 674 26.07 15.32 -16.46
C ARG A 674 24.98 14.29 -16.75
N LEU A 675 24.42 13.65 -15.71
CA LEU A 675 23.34 12.66 -15.89
C LEU A 675 22.13 13.27 -16.60
N VAL A 676 21.74 14.48 -16.20
CA VAL A 676 20.61 15.20 -16.81
C VAL A 676 20.89 15.54 -18.28
N ALA A 677 22.11 15.94 -18.62
CA ALA A 677 22.50 16.23 -20.00
C ALA A 677 22.53 14.97 -20.89
N GLU A 678 22.84 13.79 -20.33
CA GLU A 678 22.76 12.53 -21.07
C GLU A 678 21.31 12.12 -21.36
N ILE A 679 20.44 12.15 -20.36
CA ILE A 679 19.02 11.80 -20.58
C ILE A 679 18.27 12.82 -21.43
N GLU A 680 18.71 14.09 -21.47
CA GLU A 680 18.16 15.10 -22.38
C GLU A 680 18.27 14.66 -23.85
N LYS A 681 19.29 13.88 -24.20
CA LYS A 681 19.46 13.29 -25.55
C LYS A 681 18.42 12.20 -25.86
N ASN A 682 17.85 11.58 -24.81
CA ASN A 682 16.86 10.52 -24.87
C ASN A 682 15.48 10.99 -24.37
N ASP A 683 15.11 12.25 -24.66
CA ASP A 683 13.82 12.85 -24.27
C ASP A 683 13.48 12.70 -22.77
N TYR A 684 14.48 12.84 -21.90
CA TYR A 684 14.34 12.74 -20.45
C TYR A 684 13.74 11.40 -19.96
N GLY A 685 14.07 10.29 -20.63
CA GLY A 685 13.61 8.95 -20.26
C GLY A 685 13.91 8.57 -18.79
N LEU A 686 12.90 8.08 -18.07
CA LEU A 686 13.03 7.71 -16.66
C LEU A 686 13.93 6.46 -16.45
N ARG A 687 13.87 5.49 -17.36
CA ARG A 687 14.73 4.30 -17.29
C ARG A 687 16.15 4.67 -17.66
N SER A 688 16.32 5.51 -18.68
CA SER A 688 17.60 6.12 -19.06
C SER A 688 18.25 6.80 -17.85
N LEU A 689 17.48 7.56 -17.04
CA LEU A 689 18.00 8.17 -15.81
C LEU A 689 18.51 7.14 -14.79
N ILE A 690 17.83 6.00 -14.63
CA ILE A 690 18.31 4.93 -13.74
C ILE A 690 19.61 4.33 -14.27
N HIS A 691 19.74 4.10 -15.58
CA HIS A 691 20.98 3.60 -16.18
C HIS A 691 22.14 4.57 -16.01
N GLU A 692 21.92 5.86 -16.27
CA GLU A 692 22.94 6.90 -16.06
C GLU A 692 23.36 6.98 -14.60
N LEU A 693 22.40 6.94 -13.67
CA LEU A 693 22.67 6.97 -12.24
C LEU A 693 23.50 5.76 -11.80
N VAL A 694 23.12 4.54 -12.20
CA VAL A 694 23.83 3.30 -11.80
C VAL A 694 25.26 3.27 -12.35
N GLN A 695 25.50 3.86 -13.52
CA GLN A 695 26.83 3.95 -14.12
C GLN A 695 27.66 5.16 -13.62
N SER A 696 27.05 6.08 -12.86
CA SER A 696 27.72 7.27 -12.36
C SER A 696 28.75 6.96 -11.28
N HIS A 697 29.76 7.83 -11.15
CA HIS A 697 30.71 7.74 -10.04
C HIS A 697 30.02 7.82 -8.67
N LEU A 698 28.92 8.58 -8.56
CA LEU A 698 28.16 8.71 -7.31
C LEU A 698 27.54 7.38 -6.85
N PHE A 699 27.23 6.49 -7.78
CA PHE A 699 26.71 5.16 -7.47
C PHE A 699 27.81 4.10 -7.36
N LEU A 700 28.92 4.27 -8.09
CA LEU A 700 30.04 3.32 -8.10
C LEU A 700 31.07 3.58 -6.99
N ALA A 701 30.95 4.67 -6.23
CA ALA A 701 31.86 5.02 -5.14
C ALA A 701 31.12 5.38 -3.83
N ARG A 702 31.87 5.47 -2.73
CA ARG A 702 31.38 5.92 -1.42
C ARG A 702 31.91 7.29 -1.05
#